data_AF-A0A8J5M8F3-F1
#
_entry.id   AF-A0A8J5M8F3-F1
#
_cell.length_a   1.000
_cell.length_b   1.000
_cell.length_c   1.000
_cell.angle_alpha   90.00
_cell.angle_beta   90.00
_cell.angle_gamma   90.00
#
_symmetry.space_group_name_H-M   'P 1'
#
loop_
_entity.id
_entity.type
_entity.pdbx_description
1 polymer ?
#
loop_
_entity_poly.entity_id
_entity_poly.type
_entity_poly.pdbx_seq_one_letter_code
_entity_poly.pdbx_strand_id
1 'polypeptide(L)'
;MGIVYQTSIFLSVGQSSEIPTFIAAREIYYKQRRASFYRTSSFVIAYLTAFLSVVVCECVGFGSLVYWMCGFAAEMGPFVVFLLGMILSSMALSSSFVVLSVLSPNLDVAQPLATLSNVIFSVFAGFVVPLAQFPDYFSWLYWLNPVTWCVRSVIVSQYRSSSFEVCMYGDENYCERFNNTMGEYLLSQYDVPSNEVWVWGGMVYLAVVVVLFVAAASYMLEHIRFDAPMATNDVTSSNIKRSPKKEVKQLEQQYSNAGNVDYYFKIGSAAASSIIFVSDTAIHDEKKPFEPVTLAFTNLWYSVKTEHASIDLLKDVSGYALPGTMTALMGSSDAGKTTLMDVIAGRKTGGSIRGEIMLNGFLATERAIRRCTGYCEQQDTHSEGSTIREALTFSALLRQDSNISLEAKRESVEECLDLLGLRSIADQVIRGRSQEQMKRLTIGVELAAQPSVLFLDEPTSGLDAHSAKIIMDGVRKVANTGRTVVCTIHQPSSDIFFLFDSLLVLKRGGEMVFFGNLVAPCPDPRECGHLIDYFESIPGVPRLPEDYTSYQGINSAVGVILMTTLCQGNISFNSVLPFTTRERASFYRERNAQTYNVFWYVVGSTLVEIPYAFISGLLFSIIFYPMMGFTSLTTGLLYWVNVSLFVLVETYLGQFLTLFVFPGVYNEQVSVPKLAGPLVLQGYTCDTTSYAANEVTITQAKAQKDIPPEIENNRNYLTSTLGLKSSKVKVYNFNVANTAGKIEENGQAVAIYADGADYGFYACNFTGYQDTVCANKGRELYAKSYINGAVDFVFGQRAMAWFESCDIESIGEGWLTANGNANATLTSEYVFNNAHVFGNGSTYLGRPWRPFARVVWQNSELGDIVNPEGWAAWDDSTSTADVYFKEFNNSGPGAAIDQRVAFSEQLDAPVAITDILGENYESEWWVDTNFL
;
A
#
# COMPACT_ATOMS: atom_id res chain seq x y z
N MET A 1 1.72 -17.22 0.10
CA MET A 1 3.05 -16.89 -0.45
C MET A 1 3.07 -15.58 -1.24
N GLY A 2 2.28 -15.43 -2.31
CA GLY A 2 2.35 -14.23 -3.17
C GLY A 2 2.09 -12.90 -2.49
N ILE A 3 1.16 -12.85 -1.53
CA ILE A 3 0.90 -11.66 -0.71
C ILE A 3 2.15 -11.28 0.10
N VAL A 4 2.80 -12.24 0.76
CA VAL A 4 4.02 -11.99 1.55
C VAL A 4 5.13 -11.43 0.66
N TYR A 5 5.33 -12.02 -0.52
CA TYR A 5 6.26 -11.50 -1.51
C TYR A 5 5.90 -10.08 -1.95
N GLN A 6 4.63 -9.83 -2.28
CA GLN A 6 4.17 -8.52 -2.72
C GLN A 6 4.34 -7.44 -1.65
N THR A 7 4.03 -7.76 -0.40
CA THR A 7 4.23 -6.84 0.73
C THR A 7 5.70 -6.53 0.92
N SER A 8 6.57 -7.55 0.87
CA SER A 8 8.00 -7.38 1.03
C SER A 8 8.61 -6.54 -0.10
N ILE A 9 8.26 -6.82 -1.36
CA ILE A 9 8.80 -6.08 -2.52
C ILE A 9 8.27 -4.63 -2.53
N PHE A 10 6.99 -4.40 -2.22
CA PHE A 10 6.38 -3.07 -2.21
C PHE A 10 7.04 -2.14 -1.18
N LEU A 11 7.14 -2.60 0.08
CA LEU A 11 7.79 -1.86 1.15
C LEU A 11 9.28 -1.61 0.86
N SER A 12 9.92 -2.56 0.18
CA SER A 12 11.33 -2.44 -0.18
C SER A 12 11.58 -1.46 -1.34
N VAL A 13 10.72 -1.45 -2.37
CA VAL A 13 10.81 -0.49 -3.49
C VAL A 13 10.55 0.93 -2.99
N GLY A 14 9.67 1.11 -1.99
CA GLY A 14 9.44 2.39 -1.34
C GLY A 14 10.71 3.06 -0.80
N GLN A 15 11.71 2.26 -0.38
CA GLN A 15 12.98 2.77 0.15
C GLN A 15 13.84 3.47 -0.92
N SER A 16 13.59 3.25 -2.21
CA SER A 16 14.30 3.97 -3.29
C SER A 16 14.09 5.50 -3.25
N SER A 17 13.03 5.95 -2.57
CA SER A 17 12.77 7.37 -2.32
C SER A 17 13.82 8.07 -1.45
N GLU A 18 14.71 7.32 -0.78
CA GLU A 18 15.79 7.88 0.04
C GLU A 18 17.01 8.33 -0.80
N ILE A 19 17.17 7.83 -2.02
CA ILE A 19 18.32 8.09 -2.91
C ILE A 19 18.55 9.61 -3.11
N PRO A 20 17.53 10.43 -3.47
CA PRO A 20 17.71 11.87 -3.59
C PRO A 20 18.16 12.52 -2.28
N THR A 21 17.58 12.10 -1.16
CA THR A 21 17.90 12.61 0.17
C THR A 21 19.34 12.29 0.57
N PHE A 22 19.82 11.08 0.28
CA PHE A 22 21.20 10.69 0.56
C PHE A 22 22.19 11.48 -0.32
N ILE A 23 21.90 11.66 -1.61
CA ILE A 23 22.76 12.42 -2.53
C ILE A 23 22.86 13.89 -2.09
N ALA A 24 21.76 14.50 -1.64
CA ALA A 24 21.79 15.85 -1.07
C ALA A 24 22.60 15.90 0.24
N ALA A 25 22.38 14.95 1.15
CA ALA A 25 23.12 14.87 2.42
C ALA A 25 24.62 14.61 2.22
N ARG A 26 25.01 13.96 1.12
CA ARG A 26 26.42 13.69 0.78
C ARG A 26 27.25 14.96 0.61
N GLU A 27 26.66 16.05 0.09
CA GLU A 27 27.36 17.33 -0.04
C GLU A 27 27.70 17.93 1.33
N ILE A 28 26.76 17.86 2.27
CA ILE A 28 26.94 18.28 3.66
C ILE A 28 28.01 17.41 4.32
N TYR A 29 27.96 16.08 4.09
CA TYR A 29 28.99 15.15 4.56
C TYR A 29 30.39 15.54 4.05
N TYR A 30 30.56 15.85 2.76
CA TYR A 30 31.86 16.27 2.24
C TYR A 30 32.36 17.54 2.92
N LYS A 31 31.50 18.54 3.13
CA LYS A 31 31.83 19.77 3.86
C LYS A 31 32.26 19.48 5.30
N GLN A 32 31.47 18.71 6.05
CA GLN A 32 31.72 18.42 7.47
C GLN A 32 32.90 17.48 7.68
N ARG A 33 33.12 16.54 6.75
CA ARG A 33 34.28 15.63 6.77
C ARG A 33 35.58 16.36 6.49
N ARG A 34 35.60 17.36 5.60
CA ARG A 34 36.76 18.24 5.39
C ARG A 34 37.12 18.98 6.68
N ALA A 35 36.13 19.39 7.45
CA ALA A 35 36.30 19.99 8.78
C ALA A 35 36.56 18.97 9.90
N SER A 36 36.66 17.66 9.58
CA SER A 36 36.93 16.57 10.54
C SER A 36 35.96 16.45 11.73
N PHE A 37 34.70 16.88 11.56
CA PHE A 37 33.70 16.81 12.64
C PHE A 37 33.41 15.39 13.13
N TYR A 38 33.38 14.39 12.24
CA TYR A 38 33.08 13.00 12.58
C TYR A 38 33.68 12.00 11.58
N ARG A 39 33.58 10.70 11.91
CA ARG A 39 34.02 9.58 11.04
C ARG A 39 32.94 9.23 10.02
N THR A 40 33.37 8.74 8.86
CA THR A 40 32.46 8.32 7.76
C THR A 40 31.42 7.30 8.22
N SER A 41 31.82 6.30 9.00
CA SER A 41 30.90 5.29 9.54
C SER A 41 29.85 5.89 10.47
N SER A 42 30.19 6.93 11.25
CA SER A 42 29.24 7.62 12.12
C SER A 42 28.14 8.30 11.31
N PHE A 43 28.46 8.88 10.15
CA PHE A 43 27.47 9.49 9.26
C PHE A 43 26.51 8.46 8.66
N VAL A 44 27.04 7.38 8.10
CA VAL A 44 26.21 6.34 7.48
C VAL A 44 25.30 5.66 8.50
N ILE A 45 25.82 5.36 9.70
CA ILE A 45 25.03 4.78 10.79
C ILE A 45 23.97 5.78 11.25
N ALA A 46 24.31 7.05 11.46
CA ALA A 46 23.34 8.07 11.89
C ALA A 46 22.22 8.25 10.85
N TYR A 47 22.58 8.29 9.57
CA TYR A 47 21.63 8.39 8.46
C TYR A 47 20.64 7.21 8.46
N LEU A 48 21.15 5.97 8.46
CA LEU A 48 20.31 4.77 8.45
C LEU A 48 19.49 4.61 9.74
N THR A 49 20.02 5.06 10.88
CA THR A 49 19.28 5.05 12.16
C THR A 49 18.11 6.04 12.14
N ALA A 50 18.27 7.20 11.49
CA ALA A 50 17.17 8.14 11.29
C ALA A 50 16.06 7.51 10.44
N PHE A 51 16.43 6.84 9.35
CA PHE A 51 15.49 6.16 8.46
C PHE A 51 14.82 4.92 9.06
N LEU A 52 15.45 4.25 10.04
CA LEU A 52 14.84 3.12 10.76
C LEU A 52 13.47 3.47 11.33
N SER A 53 13.30 4.68 11.86
CA SER A 53 12.01 5.14 12.42
C SER A 53 10.89 5.17 11.37
N VAL A 54 11.20 5.66 10.17
CA VAL A 54 10.28 5.73 9.04
C VAL A 54 9.93 4.32 8.58
N VAL A 55 10.93 3.45 8.42
CA VAL A 55 10.72 2.05 7.98
C VAL A 55 9.90 1.25 8.98
N VAL A 56 10.14 1.42 10.28
CA VAL A 56 9.33 0.78 11.32
C VAL A 56 7.89 1.28 11.25
N CYS A 57 7.65 2.58 11.14
CA CYS A 57 6.30 3.14 11.03
C CYS A 57 5.57 2.62 9.77
N GLU A 58 6.26 2.58 8.63
CA GLU A 58 5.71 2.08 7.36
C GLU A 58 5.35 0.59 7.47
N CYS A 59 6.27 -0.23 7.97
CA CYS A 59 6.06 -1.67 8.12
C CYS A 59 4.99 -2.00 9.16
N VAL A 60 4.92 -1.27 10.28
CA VAL A 60 3.88 -1.47 11.29
C VAL A 60 2.52 -1.03 10.75
N GLY A 61 2.42 0.13 10.11
CA GLY A 61 1.16 0.64 9.57
C GLY A 61 0.63 -0.23 8.43
N PHE A 62 1.40 -0.36 7.35
CA PHE A 62 1.00 -1.12 6.17
C PHE A 62 1.01 -2.63 6.42
N GLY A 63 2.06 -3.15 7.06
CA GLY A 63 2.20 -4.59 7.32
C GLY A 63 1.12 -5.13 8.25
N SER A 64 0.72 -4.39 9.29
CA SER A 64 -0.38 -4.83 10.17
C SER A 64 -1.72 -4.89 9.42
N LEU A 65 -2.01 -3.88 8.60
CA LEU A 65 -3.24 -3.86 7.78
C LEU A 65 -3.29 -5.08 6.85
N VAL A 66 -2.21 -5.33 6.10
CA VAL A 66 -2.14 -6.47 5.18
C VAL A 66 -2.23 -7.80 5.93
N TYR A 67 -1.59 -7.92 7.09
CA TYR A 67 -1.55 -9.18 7.82
C TYR A 67 -2.96 -9.69 8.16
N TRP A 68 -3.79 -8.80 8.73
CA TRP A 68 -5.15 -9.12 9.14
C TRP A 68 -6.12 -9.18 7.96
N MET A 69 -5.97 -8.31 6.97
CA MET A 69 -6.83 -8.30 5.78
C MET A 69 -6.71 -9.58 4.95
N CYS A 70 -5.52 -10.20 4.94
CA CYS A 70 -5.25 -11.41 4.17
C CYS A 70 -5.51 -12.72 4.92
N GLY A 71 -5.92 -12.65 6.19
CA GLY A 71 -6.29 -13.83 6.98
C GLY A 71 -5.10 -14.74 7.32
N PHE A 72 -3.91 -14.17 7.60
CA PHE A 72 -2.79 -14.96 8.13
C PHE A 72 -3.07 -15.48 9.55
N ALA A 73 -2.21 -16.38 10.06
CA ALA A 73 -2.42 -17.08 11.32
C ALA A 73 -2.68 -16.08 12.48
N ALA A 74 -3.78 -16.26 13.21
CA ALA A 74 -4.19 -15.34 14.28
C ALA A 74 -3.41 -15.58 15.60
N GLU A 75 -2.09 -15.72 15.50
CA GLU A 75 -1.18 -15.98 16.62
C GLU A 75 -0.15 -14.85 16.75
N MET A 76 0.22 -14.49 17.98
CA MET A 76 1.17 -13.40 18.24
C MET A 76 2.57 -13.70 17.68
N GLY A 77 3.03 -14.95 17.74
CA GLY A 77 4.37 -15.34 17.27
C GLY A 77 4.57 -15.11 15.76
N PRO A 78 3.76 -15.74 14.89
CA PRO A 78 3.82 -15.54 13.45
C PRO A 78 3.61 -14.09 13.01
N PHE A 79 2.81 -13.31 13.73
CA PHE A 79 2.63 -11.88 13.48
C PHE A 79 3.90 -11.06 13.75
N VAL A 80 4.58 -11.30 14.88
CA VAL A 80 5.84 -10.62 15.21
C VAL A 80 6.94 -10.99 14.22
N VAL A 81 7.02 -12.26 13.82
CA VAL A 81 7.97 -12.73 12.81
C VAL A 81 7.70 -12.06 11.45
N PHE A 82 6.43 -11.92 11.07
CA PHE A 82 6.03 -11.19 9.86
C PHE A 82 6.53 -9.74 9.87
N LEU A 83 6.23 -8.98 10.93
CA LEU A 83 6.63 -7.58 11.04
C LEU A 83 8.16 -7.41 11.08
N LEU A 84 8.85 -8.24 11.86
CA LEU A 84 10.31 -8.19 11.96
C LEU A 84 10.98 -8.51 10.62
N GLY A 85 10.45 -9.50 9.89
CA GLY A 85 10.93 -9.85 8.55
C GLY A 85 10.79 -8.69 7.56
N MET A 86 9.63 -8.01 7.57
CA MET A 86 9.41 -6.83 6.72
C MET A 86 10.36 -5.68 7.05
N ILE A 87 10.54 -5.36 8.34
CA ILE A 87 11.45 -4.30 8.79
C ILE A 87 12.90 -4.60 8.37
N LEU A 88 13.38 -5.82 8.63
CA LEU A 88 14.75 -6.21 8.29
C LEU A 88 14.98 -6.27 6.78
N SER A 89 14.00 -6.72 5.99
CA SER A 89 14.05 -6.72 4.53
C SER A 89 14.13 -5.30 3.97
N SER A 90 13.26 -4.40 4.45
CA SER A 90 13.25 -3.00 4.03
C SER A 90 14.54 -2.28 4.43
N MET A 91 15.08 -2.55 5.62
CA MET A 91 16.39 -2.03 6.05
C MET A 91 17.55 -2.54 5.20
N ALA A 92 17.51 -3.81 4.77
CA ALA A 92 18.54 -4.38 3.90
C ALA A 92 18.54 -3.68 2.53
N LEU A 93 17.36 -3.44 1.96
CA LEU A 93 17.20 -2.76 0.68
C LEU A 93 17.51 -1.27 0.77
N SER A 94 17.12 -0.58 1.84
CA SER A 94 17.54 0.80 2.12
C SER A 94 19.07 0.92 2.18
N SER A 95 19.72 0.05 2.97
CA SER A 95 21.18 0.03 3.05
C SER A 95 21.84 -0.24 1.68
N SER A 96 21.21 -1.04 0.81
CA SER A 96 21.69 -1.28 -0.56
C SER A 96 21.55 -0.06 -1.47
N PHE A 97 20.46 0.71 -1.37
CA PHE A 97 20.29 1.94 -2.16
C PHE A 97 21.24 3.04 -1.70
N VAL A 98 21.55 3.10 -0.40
CA VAL A 98 22.62 3.96 0.10
C VAL A 98 23.96 3.60 -0.55
N VAL A 99 24.31 2.32 -0.65
CA VAL A 99 25.53 1.88 -1.36
C VAL A 99 25.52 2.34 -2.83
N LEU A 100 24.40 2.16 -3.54
CA LEU A 100 24.27 2.61 -4.93
C LEU A 100 24.37 4.14 -5.07
N SER A 101 23.83 4.88 -4.10
CA SER A 101 23.92 6.34 -4.04
C SER A 101 25.35 6.82 -3.79
N VAL A 102 26.10 6.10 -2.97
CA VAL A 102 27.54 6.36 -2.73
C VAL A 102 28.36 6.11 -4.00
N LEU A 103 28.04 5.05 -4.76
CA LEU A 103 28.75 4.69 -6.00
C LEU A 103 28.45 5.61 -7.19
N SER A 104 27.37 6.39 -7.11
CA SER A 104 26.85 7.16 -8.24
C SER A 104 27.26 8.63 -8.14
N PRO A 105 27.72 9.27 -9.24
CA PRO A 105 28.13 10.67 -9.21
C PRO A 105 26.98 11.65 -8.94
N ASN A 106 25.79 11.37 -9.45
CA ASN A 106 24.62 12.24 -9.32
C ASN A 106 23.33 11.40 -9.32
N LEU A 107 22.19 12.07 -9.10
CA LEU A 107 20.86 11.45 -9.08
C LEU A 107 20.55 10.74 -10.40
N ASP A 108 20.95 11.35 -11.51
CA ASP A 108 20.70 10.87 -12.87
C ASP A 108 21.35 9.51 -13.15
N VAL A 109 22.39 9.11 -12.40
CA VAL A 109 23.02 7.78 -12.46
C VAL A 109 22.49 6.85 -11.36
N ALA A 110 22.23 7.38 -10.16
CA ALA A 110 21.82 6.57 -9.00
C ALA A 110 20.43 5.96 -9.16
N GLN A 111 19.45 6.72 -9.65
CA GLN A 111 18.08 6.24 -9.83
C GLN A 111 18.00 5.08 -10.84
N PRO A 112 18.57 5.17 -12.06
CA PRO A 112 18.59 4.03 -12.99
C PRO A 112 19.28 2.77 -12.45
N LEU A 113 20.37 2.93 -11.67
CA LEU A 113 21.06 1.79 -11.06
C LEU A 113 20.20 1.12 -9.97
N ALA A 114 19.53 1.90 -9.14
CA ALA A 114 18.58 1.38 -8.15
C ALA A 114 17.41 0.64 -8.81
N THR A 115 16.89 1.18 -9.91
CA THR A 115 15.88 0.52 -10.76
C THR A 115 16.34 -0.84 -11.25
N LEU A 116 17.55 -0.93 -11.81
CA LEU A 116 18.10 -2.20 -12.28
C LEU A 116 18.25 -3.21 -11.13
N SER A 117 18.72 -2.74 -9.97
CA SER A 117 18.83 -3.56 -8.77
C SER A 117 17.47 -4.09 -8.30
N ASN A 118 16.40 -3.27 -8.36
CA ASN A 118 15.05 -3.68 -7.98
C ASN A 118 14.48 -4.79 -8.85
N VAL A 119 14.69 -4.71 -10.17
CA VAL A 119 14.29 -5.78 -11.09
C VAL A 119 14.98 -7.09 -10.71
N ILE A 120 16.29 -7.05 -10.43
CA ILE A 120 17.06 -8.24 -10.01
C ILE A 120 16.49 -8.81 -8.70
N PHE A 121 16.27 -7.98 -7.68
CA PHE A 121 15.72 -8.45 -6.41
C PHE A 121 14.27 -8.96 -6.54
N SER A 122 13.48 -8.42 -7.45
CA SER A 122 12.11 -8.85 -7.70
C SER A 122 12.04 -10.22 -8.36
N VAL A 123 12.83 -10.43 -9.43
CA VAL A 123 12.84 -11.67 -10.22
C VAL A 123 13.42 -12.83 -9.43
N PHE A 124 14.59 -12.62 -8.83
CA PHE A 124 15.34 -13.67 -8.15
C PHE A 124 14.88 -13.85 -6.70
N ALA A 125 13.65 -13.49 -6.36
CA ALA A 125 13.08 -13.70 -5.02
C ALA A 125 12.51 -15.11 -4.81
N GLY A 126 12.36 -15.90 -5.88
CA GLY A 126 11.84 -17.29 -5.85
C GLY A 126 10.33 -17.47 -5.88
N PHE A 127 9.56 -16.38 -5.78
CA PHE A 127 8.10 -16.43 -5.95
C PHE A 127 7.69 -16.33 -7.42
N VAL A 128 8.29 -15.37 -8.13
CA VAL A 128 8.04 -15.05 -9.54
C VAL A 128 8.51 -16.17 -10.47
N VAL A 129 9.71 -16.69 -10.19
CA VAL A 129 10.28 -17.87 -10.83
C VAL A 129 10.78 -18.80 -9.71
N PRO A 130 10.28 -20.05 -9.61
CA PRO A 130 10.76 -21.01 -8.62
C PRO A 130 12.26 -21.33 -8.79
N LEU A 131 12.94 -21.63 -7.69
CA LEU A 131 14.38 -21.95 -7.69
C LEU A 131 14.73 -23.09 -8.67
N ALA A 132 13.88 -24.10 -8.76
CA ALA A 132 14.06 -25.24 -9.66
C ALA A 132 14.08 -24.87 -11.16
N GLN A 133 13.58 -23.69 -11.53
CA GLN A 133 13.56 -23.21 -12.91
C GLN A 133 14.73 -22.27 -13.24
N PHE A 134 15.53 -21.86 -12.24
CA PHE A 134 16.69 -21.04 -12.52
C PHE A 134 17.78 -21.84 -13.23
N PRO A 135 18.41 -21.29 -14.28
CA PRO A 135 19.65 -21.84 -14.79
C PRO A 135 20.69 -21.90 -13.67
N ASP A 136 21.44 -23.00 -13.56
CA ASP A 136 22.38 -23.26 -12.46
C ASP A 136 23.33 -22.08 -12.19
N TYR A 137 23.75 -21.38 -13.24
CA TYR A 137 24.68 -20.24 -13.17
C TYR A 137 24.08 -18.95 -12.58
N PHE A 138 22.75 -18.81 -12.48
CA PHE A 138 22.08 -17.69 -11.81
C PHE A 138 21.58 -18.01 -10.40
N SER A 139 21.68 -19.26 -9.96
CA SER A 139 21.21 -19.71 -8.64
C SER A 139 21.80 -18.93 -7.46
N TRP A 140 22.99 -18.33 -7.59
CA TRP A 140 23.61 -17.54 -6.52
C TRP A 140 22.89 -16.20 -6.25
N LEU A 141 22.28 -15.57 -7.27
CA LEU A 141 21.51 -14.32 -7.11
C LEU A 141 20.32 -14.53 -6.19
N TYR A 142 19.70 -15.70 -6.29
CA TYR A 142 18.61 -16.11 -5.43
C TYR A 142 19.00 -16.14 -3.95
N TRP A 143 20.17 -16.70 -3.63
CA TRP A 143 20.66 -16.83 -2.26
C TRP A 143 21.26 -15.55 -1.68
N LEU A 144 21.66 -14.60 -2.52
CA LEU A 144 22.16 -13.28 -2.11
C LEU A 144 21.01 -12.28 -1.86
N ASN A 145 19.81 -12.59 -2.33
CA ASN A 145 18.68 -11.66 -2.33
C ASN A 145 17.99 -11.60 -0.95
N PRO A 146 17.92 -10.42 -0.29
CA PRO A 146 17.26 -10.28 1.01
C PRO A 146 15.76 -10.61 0.95
N VAL A 147 15.07 -10.31 -0.16
CA VAL A 147 13.63 -10.57 -0.31
C VAL A 147 13.34 -12.07 -0.24
N THR A 148 14.20 -12.91 -0.83
CA THR A 148 14.10 -14.38 -0.76
C THR A 148 14.04 -14.89 0.67
N TRP A 149 14.96 -14.41 1.51
CA TRP A 149 15.09 -14.87 2.90
C TRP A 149 13.95 -14.34 3.78
N CYS A 150 13.48 -13.12 3.53
CA CYS A 150 12.29 -12.57 4.18
C CYS A 150 11.06 -13.43 3.87
N VAL A 151 10.76 -13.65 2.59
CA VAL A 151 9.59 -14.40 2.15
C VAL A 151 9.60 -15.82 2.70
N ARG A 152 10.74 -16.52 2.65
CA ARG A 152 10.89 -17.87 3.21
C ARG A 152 10.68 -17.90 4.72
N SER A 153 11.37 -17.04 5.47
CA SER A 153 11.26 -16.98 6.93
C SER A 153 9.82 -16.75 7.38
N VAL A 154 9.13 -15.80 6.75
CA VAL A 154 7.75 -15.46 7.09
C VAL A 154 6.80 -16.60 6.73
N ILE A 155 6.95 -17.23 5.56
CA ILE A 155 6.07 -18.32 5.11
C ILE A 155 6.23 -19.56 5.97
N VAL A 156 7.46 -19.97 6.29
CA VAL A 156 7.69 -21.10 7.21
C VAL A 156 7.01 -20.82 8.55
N SER A 157 7.14 -19.60 9.09
CA SER A 157 6.47 -19.21 10.33
C SER A 157 4.93 -19.26 10.25
N GLN A 158 4.33 -18.89 9.11
CA GLN A 158 2.86 -18.96 8.96
C GLN A 158 2.36 -20.41 8.87
N TYR A 159 2.97 -21.23 8.01
CA TYR A 159 2.49 -22.60 7.77
C TYR A 159 2.96 -23.62 8.82
N ARG A 160 3.87 -23.23 9.72
CA ARG A 160 4.23 -23.98 10.93
C ARG A 160 3.49 -23.50 12.18
N SER A 161 2.50 -22.62 12.04
CA SER A 161 1.64 -22.22 13.17
C SER A 161 0.67 -23.34 13.56
N SER A 162 0.14 -23.28 14.79
CA SER A 162 -0.72 -24.34 15.33
C SER A 162 -2.00 -24.57 14.52
N SER A 163 -2.41 -23.58 13.73
CA SER A 163 -3.56 -23.66 12.81
C SER A 163 -3.30 -24.55 11.59
N PHE A 164 -2.03 -24.73 11.18
CA PHE A 164 -1.63 -25.49 9.99
C PHE A 164 -0.77 -26.73 10.32
N GLU A 165 -0.23 -26.83 11.53
CA GLU A 165 0.51 -28.01 12.02
C GLU A 165 -0.45 -29.10 12.54
N VAL A 166 -1.41 -29.47 11.70
CA VAL A 166 -2.43 -30.49 12.02
C VAL A 166 -2.34 -31.65 11.04
N CYS A 167 -2.55 -32.87 11.56
CA CYS A 167 -2.67 -34.07 10.74
C CYS A 167 -4.04 -34.13 10.06
N MET A 168 -5.09 -33.67 10.75
CA MET A 168 -6.45 -33.63 10.22
C MET A 168 -6.84 -32.17 9.99
N TYR A 169 -7.18 -31.83 8.75
CA TYR A 169 -7.72 -30.53 8.39
C TYR A 169 -9.00 -30.73 7.59
N GLY A 170 -10.14 -30.35 8.17
CA GLY A 170 -11.44 -30.79 7.67
C GLY A 170 -11.58 -32.32 7.80
N ASP A 171 -11.89 -33.00 6.70
CA ASP A 171 -12.15 -34.44 6.66
C ASP A 171 -10.94 -35.26 6.12
N GLU A 172 -9.80 -34.63 5.85
CA GLU A 172 -8.60 -35.25 5.24
C GLU A 172 -7.47 -35.41 6.25
N ASN A 173 -6.84 -36.59 6.28
CA ASN A 173 -5.68 -36.90 7.12
C ASN A 173 -4.37 -36.83 6.33
N TYR A 174 -3.68 -35.71 6.41
CA TYR A 174 -2.42 -35.45 5.72
C TYR A 174 -1.27 -36.32 6.22
N CYS A 175 -1.26 -36.67 7.52
CA CYS A 175 -0.22 -37.50 8.11
C CYS A 175 -0.30 -38.96 7.64
N GLU A 176 -1.50 -39.50 7.42
CA GLU A 176 -1.66 -40.84 6.85
C GLU A 176 -1.44 -40.86 5.34
N ARG A 177 -1.86 -39.82 4.62
CA ARG A 177 -1.85 -39.80 3.14
C ARG A 177 -0.52 -39.37 2.54
N PHE A 178 0.18 -38.42 3.16
CA PHE A 178 1.40 -37.81 2.65
C PHE A 178 2.59 -37.90 3.61
N ASN A 179 2.42 -38.56 4.76
CA ASN A 179 3.44 -38.69 5.82
C ASN A 179 4.03 -37.35 6.30
N ASN A 180 3.25 -36.28 6.16
CA ASN A 180 3.60 -34.89 6.50
C ASN A 180 2.37 -34.22 7.13
N THR A 181 2.58 -33.24 7.99
CA THR A 181 1.49 -32.35 8.44
C THR A 181 0.97 -31.49 7.29
N MET A 182 -0.26 -30.95 7.39
CA MET A 182 -0.82 -30.08 6.35
C MET A 182 0.12 -28.93 5.98
N GLY A 183 0.68 -28.24 6.98
CA GLY A 183 1.65 -27.16 6.79
C GLY A 183 2.91 -27.60 6.05
N GLU A 184 3.50 -28.73 6.42
CA GLU A 184 4.68 -29.30 5.74
C GLU A 184 4.38 -29.69 4.29
N TYR A 185 3.21 -30.29 4.05
CA TYR A 185 2.78 -30.64 2.72
C TYR A 185 2.60 -29.39 1.85
N LEU A 186 1.93 -28.35 2.33
CA LEU A 186 1.75 -27.10 1.59
C LEU A 186 3.07 -26.37 1.33
N LEU A 187 4.02 -26.40 2.27
CA LEU A 187 5.37 -25.86 2.05
C LEU A 187 6.13 -26.63 0.96
N SER A 188 5.99 -27.96 0.94
CA SER A 188 6.64 -28.81 -0.08
C SER A 188 6.13 -28.54 -1.51
N GLN A 189 4.87 -28.12 -1.67
CA GLN A 189 4.33 -27.74 -2.98
C GLN A 189 4.96 -26.47 -3.57
N TYR A 190 5.52 -25.60 -2.72
CA TYR A 190 6.19 -24.37 -3.12
C TYR A 190 7.72 -24.46 -3.09
N ASP A 191 8.28 -25.67 -2.95
CA ASP A 191 9.72 -25.90 -2.81
C ASP A 191 10.35 -25.08 -1.66
N VAL A 192 9.58 -24.90 -0.57
CA VAL A 192 10.01 -24.23 0.66
C VAL A 192 10.33 -25.28 1.72
N PRO A 193 11.52 -25.26 2.32
CA PRO A 193 11.86 -26.19 3.38
C PRO A 193 10.99 -25.96 4.62
N SER A 194 10.51 -27.04 5.24
CA SER A 194 9.58 -26.97 6.39
C SER A 194 10.26 -26.71 7.74
N ASN A 195 11.58 -26.82 7.82
CA ASN A 195 12.31 -26.73 9.07
C ASN A 195 12.26 -25.33 9.69
N GLU A 196 11.85 -25.22 10.95
CA GLU A 196 11.70 -23.95 11.69
C GLU A 196 13.02 -23.17 11.86
N VAL A 197 14.17 -23.83 11.69
CA VAL A 197 15.48 -23.15 11.65
C VAL A 197 15.52 -22.06 10.58
N TRP A 198 14.75 -22.19 9.49
CA TRP A 198 14.69 -21.18 8.43
C TRP A 198 14.04 -19.86 8.87
N VAL A 199 13.23 -19.85 9.92
CA VAL A 199 12.65 -18.63 10.48
C VAL A 199 13.75 -17.76 11.09
N TRP A 200 14.46 -18.29 12.08
CA TRP A 200 15.55 -17.53 12.74
C TRP A 200 16.77 -17.37 11.84
N GLY A 201 17.07 -18.36 10.99
CA GLY A 201 18.14 -18.27 9.99
C GLY A 201 17.93 -17.12 9.01
N GLY A 202 16.70 -16.91 8.53
CA GLY A 202 16.36 -15.78 7.67
C GLY A 202 16.51 -14.43 8.38
N MET A 203 16.08 -14.32 9.64
CA MET A 203 16.23 -13.08 10.41
C MET A 203 17.70 -12.71 10.65
N VAL A 204 18.52 -13.69 11.03
CA VAL A 204 19.97 -13.49 11.22
C VAL A 204 20.63 -13.10 9.90
N TYR A 205 20.28 -13.77 8.80
CA TYR A 205 20.80 -13.43 7.48
C TYR A 205 20.50 -11.97 7.11
N LEU A 206 19.24 -11.54 7.25
CA LEU A 206 18.85 -10.17 6.93
C LEU A 206 19.60 -9.14 7.79
N ALA A 207 19.73 -9.39 9.09
CA ALA A 207 20.49 -8.53 9.99
C ALA A 207 21.98 -8.44 9.59
N VAL A 208 22.59 -9.56 9.19
CA VAL A 208 23.97 -9.59 8.69
C VAL A 208 24.10 -8.81 7.39
N VAL A 209 23.17 -8.96 6.45
CA VAL A 209 23.19 -8.22 5.17
C VAL A 209 23.09 -6.71 5.40
N VAL A 210 22.24 -6.25 6.31
CA VAL A 210 22.16 -4.83 6.72
C VAL A 210 23.53 -4.34 7.18
N VAL A 211 24.17 -5.04 8.12
CA VAL A 211 25.49 -4.68 8.64
C VAL A 211 26.56 -4.66 7.54
N LEU A 212 26.53 -5.63 6.62
CA LEU A 212 27.45 -5.69 5.48
C LEU A 212 27.27 -4.51 4.54
N PHE A 213 26.04 -4.13 4.20
CA PHE A 213 25.79 -2.96 3.34
C PHE A 213 26.15 -1.65 4.03
N VAL A 214 25.89 -1.50 5.33
CA VAL A 214 26.33 -0.33 6.12
C VAL A 214 27.86 -0.21 6.10
N ALA A 215 28.57 -1.32 6.31
CA ALA A 215 30.03 -1.36 6.25
C ALA A 215 30.55 -1.03 4.84
N ALA A 216 29.91 -1.59 3.81
CA ALA A 216 30.25 -1.32 2.41
C ALA A 216 30.03 0.16 2.05
N ALA A 217 28.88 0.73 2.40
CA ALA A 217 28.58 2.15 2.20
C ALA A 217 29.59 3.04 2.92
N SER A 218 29.93 2.72 4.18
CA SER A 218 30.93 3.47 4.95
C SER A 218 32.32 3.42 4.30
N TYR A 219 32.73 2.24 3.85
CA TYR A 219 34.02 2.04 3.18
C TYR A 219 34.07 2.74 1.82
N MET A 220 33.03 2.57 1.00
CA MET A 220 32.93 3.18 -0.32
C MET A 220 32.85 4.70 -0.23
N LEU A 221 32.09 5.26 0.71
CA LEU A 221 31.96 6.71 0.89
C LEU A 221 33.28 7.34 1.38
N GLU A 222 34.14 6.56 2.01
CA GLU A 222 35.48 7.00 2.41
C GLU A 222 36.45 7.07 1.20
N HIS A 223 36.33 6.15 0.25
CA HIS A 223 37.30 5.98 -0.84
C HIS A 223 36.84 6.54 -2.20
N ILE A 224 35.53 6.65 -2.43
CA ILE A 224 34.93 7.11 -3.68
C ILE A 224 34.38 8.51 -3.43
N ARG A 225 34.90 9.49 -4.16
CA ARG A 225 34.50 10.90 -4.02
C ARG A 225 34.12 11.50 -5.36
N PHE A 226 33.02 12.23 -5.33
CA PHE A 226 32.49 13.00 -6.44
C PHE A 226 32.43 14.47 -6.02
N ASP A 227 33.58 15.03 -5.67
CA ASP A 227 33.71 16.46 -5.43
C ASP A 227 33.77 17.18 -6.79
N ALA A 228 32.96 18.23 -6.99
CA ALA A 228 33.27 19.20 -8.03
C ALA A 228 34.62 19.88 -7.67
N PRO A 229 35.53 20.10 -8.64
CA PRO A 229 36.73 20.86 -8.35
C PRO A 229 36.30 22.27 -7.96
N MET A 230 36.40 22.61 -6.67
CA MET A 230 36.60 23.99 -6.28
C MET A 230 37.84 24.44 -7.05
N ALA A 231 37.70 25.48 -7.86
CA ALA A 231 38.84 26.19 -8.42
C ALA A 231 39.66 26.75 -7.26
N THR A 232 40.59 25.95 -6.73
CA THR A 232 41.57 26.38 -5.75
C THR A 232 42.66 27.09 -6.51
N ASN A 233 42.59 28.43 -6.49
CA ASN A 233 43.79 29.23 -6.58
C ASN A 233 44.72 28.85 -5.43
N ASP A 234 45.95 28.57 -5.83
CA ASP A 234 47.21 28.75 -5.11
C ASP A 234 47.78 27.69 -4.14
N VAL A 235 48.90 27.13 -4.63
CA VAL A 235 50.28 27.26 -4.09
C VAL A 235 50.71 26.29 -2.99
N THR A 236 51.52 25.32 -3.45
CA THR A 236 52.68 24.65 -2.79
C THR A 236 52.60 24.27 -1.32
N SER A 237 52.74 22.98 -1.02
CA SER A 237 53.93 22.45 -0.33
C SER A 237 53.88 20.93 -0.21
N SER A 238 55.06 20.35 -0.31
CA SER A 238 55.37 18.94 -0.48
C SER A 238 55.58 18.22 0.86
N ASN A 239 55.34 16.89 0.85
CA ASN A 239 55.91 15.85 1.72
C ASN A 239 55.63 15.91 3.24
N ILE A 240 55.01 14.84 3.78
CA ILE A 240 55.53 14.02 4.90
C ILE A 240 54.68 12.74 5.06
N LYS A 241 55.34 11.58 5.04
CA LYS A 241 54.85 10.26 5.45
C LYS A 241 55.02 10.09 6.97
N ARG A 242 54.03 9.50 7.69
CA ARG A 242 54.21 8.45 8.74
C ARG A 242 52.90 8.11 9.50
N SER A 243 52.64 6.80 9.65
CA SER A 243 51.90 6.15 10.75
C SER A 243 52.94 5.66 11.81
N PRO A 244 52.64 5.21 13.05
CA PRO A 244 51.57 4.25 13.38
C PRO A 244 50.96 4.23 14.82
N LYS A 245 49.91 3.41 14.94
CA LYS A 245 49.33 2.72 16.11
C LYS A 245 50.33 2.35 17.23
N LYS A 246 50.10 2.82 18.46
CA LYS A 246 50.56 2.23 19.74
C LYS A 246 49.92 2.97 20.93
N GLU A 247 48.65 2.69 21.24
CA GLU A 247 48.07 3.10 22.55
C GLU A 247 46.85 2.25 22.99
N VAL A 248 46.52 1.18 22.25
CA VAL A 248 45.40 0.25 22.58
C VAL A 248 45.92 -1.00 23.31
N LYS A 249 46.85 -0.85 24.25
CA LYS A 249 47.41 -2.01 24.97
C LYS A 249 47.60 -1.84 26.47
N GLN A 250 46.98 -0.83 27.08
CA GLN A 250 47.18 -0.53 28.50
C GLN A 250 45.91 -0.43 29.35
N LEU A 251 44.73 -0.77 28.85
CA LEU A 251 43.50 -0.73 29.66
C LEU A 251 42.68 -2.03 29.66
N GLU A 252 43.24 -3.13 29.13
CA GLU A 252 42.64 -4.49 29.17
C GLU A 252 43.11 -5.33 30.36
N GLN A 253 43.76 -4.72 31.35
CA GLN A 253 44.43 -5.47 32.42
C GLN A 253 44.13 -4.97 33.82
N GLN A 254 42.86 -4.63 34.08
CA GLN A 254 42.40 -4.37 35.43
C GLN A 254 40.94 -4.80 35.59
N TYR A 255 40.74 -5.78 36.47
CA TYR A 255 39.44 -6.24 37.02
C TYR A 255 38.68 -7.36 36.31
N SER A 256 39.41 -8.35 35.79
CA SER A 256 39.06 -9.74 36.08
C SER A 256 39.59 -10.10 37.47
N ASN A 257 38.73 -10.19 38.49
CA ASN A 257 38.90 -11.07 39.65
C ASN A 257 37.73 -10.98 40.66
N ALA A 258 37.33 -12.16 41.16
CA ALA A 258 36.28 -12.50 42.13
C ALA A 258 34.85 -12.54 41.55
N GLY A 259 34.06 -13.61 41.68
CA GLY A 259 34.17 -14.87 42.42
C GLY A 259 32.75 -15.41 42.63
N ASN A 260 32.53 -16.70 42.31
CA ASN A 260 31.28 -17.47 42.42
C ASN A 260 30.48 -17.26 43.72
N VAL A 261 29.14 -17.29 43.64
CA VAL A 261 28.28 -17.99 44.62
C VAL A 261 27.00 -18.52 43.95
N ASP A 262 26.76 -19.82 44.17
CA ASP A 262 25.61 -20.65 43.79
C ASP A 262 24.27 -20.25 44.44
N TYR A 263 23.14 -20.60 43.81
CA TYR A 263 21.99 -21.16 44.55
C TYR A 263 21.35 -22.34 43.81
N TYR A 264 21.34 -23.47 44.52
CA TYR A 264 20.66 -24.73 44.23
C TYR A 264 19.12 -24.59 44.25
N PHE A 265 18.44 -25.30 43.35
CA PHE A 265 17.50 -26.33 43.80
C PHE A 265 17.45 -27.49 42.80
N LYS A 266 17.66 -28.71 43.32
CA LYS A 266 17.76 -29.96 42.58
C LYS A 266 16.65 -30.91 43.05
N ILE A 267 16.04 -31.57 42.07
CA ILE A 267 15.47 -32.94 42.07
C ILE A 267 14.09 -33.16 42.71
N GLY A 268 13.21 -33.71 41.86
CA GLY A 268 12.24 -34.75 42.23
C GLY A 268 12.10 -35.74 41.07
N SER A 269 12.80 -36.87 41.15
CA SER A 269 12.67 -38.04 40.27
C SER A 269 11.77 -39.08 40.97
N ALA A 270 10.87 -39.72 40.22
CA ALA A 270 10.81 -41.19 40.06
C ALA A 270 9.38 -41.76 39.89
N ALA A 271 9.30 -42.73 38.95
CA ALA A 271 8.44 -43.93 38.89
C ALA A 271 6.92 -43.73 38.70
N ALA A 272 6.33 -44.11 37.57
CA ALA A 272 6.08 -45.46 37.01
C ALA A 272 4.84 -46.19 37.57
N SER A 273 4.18 -46.93 36.66
CA SER A 273 2.98 -47.80 36.80
C SER A 273 1.64 -47.06 36.59
N SER A 274 0.66 -47.56 35.82
CA SER A 274 0.37 -48.92 35.38
C SER A 274 -0.62 -48.92 34.20
N ILE A 275 -0.42 -49.90 33.32
CA ILE A 275 -1.27 -50.35 32.23
C ILE A 275 -2.65 -50.80 32.74
N ILE A 276 -3.73 -50.35 32.10
CA ILE A 276 -5.05 -51.01 32.13
C ILE A 276 -5.49 -51.22 30.68
N PHE A 277 -5.55 -52.48 30.27
CA PHE A 277 -6.19 -52.93 29.04
C PHE A 277 -7.71 -52.89 29.20
N VAL A 278 -8.40 -52.30 28.22
CA VAL A 278 -9.78 -52.65 27.82
C VAL A 278 -9.75 -52.63 26.29
N SER A 279 -9.40 -53.75 25.66
CA SER A 279 -10.33 -54.71 25.05
C SER A 279 -11.11 -54.12 23.89
N ASP A 280 -10.85 -54.68 22.71
CA ASP A 280 -11.68 -54.66 21.52
C ASP A 280 -13.18 -54.63 21.85
N THR A 281 -13.89 -53.70 21.21
CA THR A 281 -15.31 -53.84 20.93
C THR A 281 -15.56 -53.42 19.49
N ALA A 282 -15.90 -54.42 18.68
CA ALA A 282 -16.62 -54.26 17.44
C ALA A 282 -17.98 -53.56 17.66
N ILE A 283 -18.65 -53.27 16.53
CA ILE A 283 -20.07 -52.94 16.34
C ILE A 283 -20.32 -51.41 16.42
N HIS A 284 -20.82 -50.69 15.39
CA HIS A 284 -22.13 -50.85 14.76
C HIS A 284 -22.20 -50.38 13.29
N ASP A 285 -22.73 -51.25 12.41
CA ASP A 285 -23.44 -50.88 11.18
C ASP A 285 -24.64 -49.99 11.56
N GLU A 286 -24.56 -48.68 11.31
CA GLU A 286 -25.74 -47.81 11.28
C GLU A 286 -26.40 -47.87 9.91
N LYS A 287 -27.70 -48.19 9.89
CA LYS A 287 -28.52 -48.21 8.67
C LYS A 287 -28.52 -46.82 8.02
N LYS A 288 -27.96 -46.72 6.82
CA LYS A 288 -28.06 -45.51 5.98
C LYS A 288 -29.55 -45.14 5.76
N PRO A 289 -29.93 -43.85 5.84
CA PRO A 289 -31.33 -43.40 5.74
C PRO A 289 -31.93 -43.46 4.33
N PHE A 290 -31.11 -43.80 3.32
CA PHE A 290 -31.52 -43.99 1.93
C PHE A 290 -30.80 -45.20 1.33
N GLU A 291 -31.39 -45.80 0.29
CA GLU A 291 -30.74 -46.87 -0.46
C GLU A 291 -29.83 -46.28 -1.54
N PRO A 292 -28.55 -46.64 -1.62
CA PRO A 292 -27.66 -46.24 -2.69
C PRO A 292 -28.19 -46.67 -4.08
N VAL A 293 -28.20 -45.75 -5.05
CA VAL A 293 -28.75 -46.00 -6.40
C VAL A 293 -27.72 -45.70 -7.48
N THR A 294 -27.32 -46.74 -8.21
CA THR A 294 -26.56 -46.61 -9.46
C THR A 294 -27.49 -46.14 -10.57
N LEU A 295 -27.16 -45.03 -11.21
CA LEU A 295 -27.84 -44.50 -12.39
C LEU A 295 -27.07 -44.94 -13.63
N ALA A 296 -27.74 -45.58 -14.59
CA ALA A 296 -27.14 -45.90 -15.89
C ALA A 296 -28.10 -45.53 -17.01
N PHE A 297 -27.57 -45.09 -18.15
CA PHE A 297 -28.35 -44.81 -19.35
C PHE A 297 -27.59 -45.31 -20.58
N THR A 298 -28.30 -45.94 -21.50
CA THR A 298 -27.72 -46.59 -22.68
C THR A 298 -28.46 -46.16 -23.94
N ASN A 299 -27.67 -45.81 -24.97
CA ASN A 299 -28.10 -45.39 -26.30
C ASN A 299 -29.24 -44.37 -26.24
N LEU A 300 -29.07 -43.32 -25.44
CA LEU A 300 -30.11 -42.34 -25.17
C LEU A 300 -30.21 -41.33 -26.33
N TRP A 301 -31.41 -41.21 -26.90
CA TRP A 301 -31.78 -40.23 -27.93
C TRP A 301 -32.97 -39.40 -27.45
N TYR A 302 -32.95 -38.10 -27.75
CA TYR A 302 -34.06 -37.21 -27.47
C TYR A 302 -34.37 -36.34 -28.68
N SER A 303 -35.60 -36.49 -29.20
CA SER A 303 -36.07 -35.79 -30.40
C SER A 303 -37.24 -34.87 -30.08
N VAL A 304 -37.24 -33.65 -30.63
CA VAL A 304 -38.35 -32.69 -30.52
C VAL A 304 -38.94 -32.42 -31.91
N LYS A 305 -40.27 -32.43 -32.03
CA LYS A 305 -40.96 -32.05 -33.27
C LYS A 305 -41.08 -30.53 -33.35
N THR A 306 -40.52 -29.94 -34.40
CA THR A 306 -40.78 -28.54 -34.80
C THR A 306 -41.74 -28.50 -35.99
N GLU A 307 -42.31 -27.34 -36.31
CA GLU A 307 -43.31 -27.15 -37.38
C GLU A 307 -42.83 -27.63 -38.77
N HIS A 308 -41.52 -27.75 -38.98
CA HIS A 308 -40.93 -28.13 -40.28
C HIS A 308 -40.14 -29.45 -40.25
N ALA A 309 -39.66 -29.93 -39.09
CA ALA A 309 -38.92 -31.20 -38.98
C ALA A 309 -38.82 -31.73 -37.53
N SER A 310 -38.52 -33.03 -37.38
CA SER A 310 -38.08 -33.60 -36.10
C SER A 310 -36.57 -33.35 -35.95
N ILE A 311 -36.15 -32.71 -34.85
CA ILE A 311 -34.74 -32.41 -34.55
C ILE A 311 -34.28 -33.30 -33.41
N ASP A 312 -33.18 -34.02 -33.60
CA ASP A 312 -32.52 -34.80 -32.56
C ASP A 312 -31.57 -33.90 -31.77
N LEU A 313 -31.87 -33.73 -30.48
CA LEU A 313 -31.12 -32.87 -29.55
C LEU A 313 -30.09 -33.65 -28.72
N LEU A 314 -30.29 -34.97 -28.57
CA LEU A 314 -29.31 -35.91 -28.00
C LEU A 314 -29.23 -37.12 -28.92
N LYS A 315 -28.01 -37.60 -29.17
CA LYS A 315 -27.74 -38.69 -30.09
C LYS A 315 -26.78 -39.67 -29.45
N ASP A 316 -27.27 -40.88 -29.22
CA ASP A 316 -26.48 -42.03 -28.79
C ASP A 316 -25.62 -41.79 -27.55
N VAL A 317 -26.23 -41.22 -26.51
CA VAL A 317 -25.53 -40.88 -25.26
C VAL A 317 -25.64 -42.06 -24.28
N SER A 318 -24.50 -42.61 -23.86
CA SER A 318 -24.42 -43.74 -22.91
C SER A 318 -23.47 -43.45 -21.77
N GLY A 319 -23.86 -43.71 -20.52
CA GLY A 319 -23.05 -43.41 -19.35
C GLY A 319 -23.65 -43.95 -18.06
N TYR A 320 -22.92 -43.79 -16.96
CA TYR A 320 -23.39 -44.19 -15.63
C TYR A 320 -22.86 -43.27 -14.53
N ALA A 321 -23.49 -43.29 -13.37
CA ALA A 321 -23.05 -42.63 -12.15
C ALA A 321 -23.24 -43.59 -10.96
N LEU A 322 -22.20 -43.74 -10.15
CA LEU A 322 -22.15 -44.71 -9.06
C LEU A 322 -22.49 -44.06 -7.71
N PRO A 323 -23.04 -44.83 -6.76
CA PRO A 323 -23.23 -44.33 -5.40
C PRO A 323 -21.89 -43.98 -4.74
N GLY A 324 -21.84 -42.86 -4.03
CA GLY A 324 -20.60 -42.36 -3.42
C GLY A 324 -19.74 -41.52 -4.36
N THR A 325 -20.18 -41.30 -5.61
CA THR A 325 -19.40 -40.58 -6.63
C THR A 325 -20.09 -39.32 -7.13
N MET A 326 -19.29 -38.36 -7.59
CA MET A 326 -19.69 -37.15 -8.28
C MET A 326 -19.30 -37.23 -9.75
N THR A 327 -20.31 -37.19 -10.64
CA THR A 327 -20.10 -37.16 -12.09
C THR A 327 -20.31 -35.75 -12.63
N ALA A 328 -19.27 -35.19 -13.27
CA ALA A 328 -19.35 -33.91 -13.97
C ALA A 328 -19.89 -34.07 -15.39
N LEU A 329 -20.84 -33.21 -15.75
CA LEU A 329 -21.36 -33.06 -17.10
C LEU A 329 -20.85 -31.75 -17.72
N MET A 330 -20.00 -31.87 -18.74
CA MET A 330 -19.35 -30.74 -19.40
C MET A 330 -19.62 -30.70 -20.90
N GLY A 331 -19.37 -29.54 -21.50
CA GLY A 331 -19.59 -29.30 -22.92
C GLY A 331 -19.86 -27.83 -23.19
N SER A 332 -19.75 -27.41 -24.46
CA SER A 332 -20.04 -26.04 -24.86
C SER A 332 -21.48 -25.62 -24.50
N SER A 333 -21.77 -24.33 -24.49
CA SER A 333 -23.17 -23.86 -24.54
C SER A 333 -23.86 -24.52 -25.75
N ASP A 334 -25.12 -24.92 -25.59
CA ASP A 334 -25.92 -25.67 -26.57
C ASP A 334 -25.44 -27.09 -26.91
N ALA A 335 -24.56 -27.69 -26.10
CA ALA A 335 -24.18 -29.10 -26.26
C ALA A 335 -25.28 -30.10 -25.85
N GLY A 336 -26.37 -29.65 -25.24
CA GLY A 336 -27.44 -30.51 -24.72
C GLY A 336 -27.24 -30.98 -23.28
N LYS A 337 -26.39 -30.29 -22.50
CA LYS A 337 -26.10 -30.61 -21.09
C LYS A 337 -27.35 -30.68 -20.20
N THR A 338 -28.05 -29.56 -20.06
CA THR A 338 -29.31 -29.46 -19.31
C THR A 338 -30.39 -30.36 -19.93
N THR A 339 -30.41 -30.50 -21.26
CA THR A 339 -31.33 -31.42 -21.94
C THR A 339 -31.11 -32.88 -21.51
N LEU A 340 -29.85 -33.34 -21.46
CA LEU A 340 -29.51 -34.67 -20.99
C LEU A 340 -29.89 -34.86 -19.53
N MET A 341 -29.55 -33.88 -18.68
CA MET A 341 -29.87 -33.91 -17.26
C MET A 341 -31.39 -33.96 -17.01
N ASP A 342 -32.18 -33.17 -17.73
CA ASP A 342 -33.64 -33.18 -17.64
C ASP A 342 -34.25 -34.52 -18.10
N VAL A 343 -33.68 -35.15 -19.13
CA VAL A 343 -34.16 -36.45 -19.66
C VAL A 343 -33.88 -37.57 -18.65
N ILE A 344 -32.67 -37.65 -18.09
CA ILE A 344 -32.32 -38.66 -17.08
C ILE A 344 -33.03 -38.43 -15.75
N ALA A 345 -33.38 -37.18 -15.42
CA ALA A 345 -34.20 -36.83 -14.26
C ALA A 345 -35.71 -37.02 -14.50
N GLY A 346 -36.15 -37.42 -15.70
CA GLY A 346 -37.56 -37.65 -16.04
C GLY A 346 -38.42 -36.37 -16.08
N ARG A 347 -37.81 -35.21 -16.31
CA ARG A 347 -38.47 -33.89 -16.33
C ARG A 347 -38.96 -33.46 -17.71
N LYS A 348 -38.39 -34.00 -18.80
CA LYS A 348 -38.91 -33.76 -20.16
C LYS A 348 -40.13 -34.63 -20.45
N THR A 349 -41.30 -33.99 -20.55
CA THR A 349 -42.58 -34.64 -20.89
C THR A 349 -43.01 -34.42 -22.34
N GLY A 350 -42.34 -33.52 -23.07
CA GLY A 350 -42.51 -33.31 -24.51
C GLY A 350 -41.34 -33.91 -25.30
N GLY A 351 -41.59 -34.39 -26.53
CA GLY A 351 -40.59 -35.06 -27.36
C GLY A 351 -40.63 -36.59 -27.30
N SER A 352 -39.80 -37.26 -28.09
CA SER A 352 -39.64 -38.73 -28.05
C SER A 352 -38.27 -39.12 -27.53
N ILE A 353 -38.25 -39.89 -26.42
CA ILE A 353 -37.05 -40.48 -25.83
C ILE A 353 -36.88 -41.89 -26.39
N ARG A 354 -35.67 -42.26 -26.81
CA ARG A 354 -35.29 -43.62 -27.21
C ARG A 354 -34.04 -44.03 -26.41
N GLY A 355 -33.85 -45.31 -26.18
CA GLY A 355 -32.81 -45.83 -25.27
C GLY A 355 -33.39 -46.22 -23.92
N GLU A 356 -32.52 -46.64 -23.01
CA GLU A 356 -32.91 -47.18 -21.70
C GLU A 356 -32.28 -46.38 -20.57
N ILE A 357 -33.07 -46.04 -19.56
CA ILE A 357 -32.59 -45.46 -18.29
C ILE A 357 -32.82 -46.52 -17.22
N MET A 358 -31.79 -46.83 -16.45
CA MET A 358 -31.79 -47.90 -15.46
C MET A 358 -31.39 -47.36 -14.08
N LEU A 359 -32.07 -47.83 -13.04
CA LEU A 359 -31.75 -47.61 -11.64
C LEU A 359 -31.43 -48.97 -11.01
N ASN A 360 -30.21 -49.15 -10.50
CA ASN A 360 -29.73 -50.43 -9.93
C ASN A 360 -29.94 -51.65 -10.86
N GLY A 361 -29.83 -51.46 -12.18
CA GLY A 361 -29.99 -52.53 -13.17
C GLY A 361 -31.44 -52.83 -13.59
N PHE A 362 -32.43 -52.09 -13.08
CA PHE A 362 -33.83 -52.19 -13.50
C PHE A 362 -34.25 -50.98 -14.33
N LEU A 363 -35.15 -51.17 -15.31
CA LEU A 363 -35.71 -50.06 -16.09
C LEU A 363 -36.40 -49.04 -15.18
N ALA A 364 -36.00 -47.78 -15.33
CA ALA A 364 -36.45 -46.69 -14.48
C ALA A 364 -37.90 -46.30 -14.83
N THR A 365 -38.83 -46.55 -13.90
CA THR A 365 -40.20 -46.03 -14.03
C THR A 365 -40.23 -44.55 -13.63
N GLU A 366 -41.13 -43.77 -14.23
CA GLU A 366 -41.29 -42.34 -13.91
C GLU A 366 -41.54 -42.12 -12.40
N ARG A 367 -42.30 -43.01 -11.76
CA ARG A 367 -42.57 -42.97 -10.32
C ARG A 367 -41.33 -43.25 -9.48
N ALA A 368 -40.44 -44.16 -9.93
CA ALA A 368 -39.20 -44.46 -9.23
C ALA A 368 -38.25 -43.26 -9.31
N ILE A 369 -38.03 -42.71 -10.52
CA ILE A 369 -37.16 -41.54 -10.74
C ILE A 369 -37.60 -40.38 -9.85
N ARG A 370 -38.87 -39.97 -9.91
CA ARG A 370 -39.39 -38.84 -9.11
C ARG A 370 -39.27 -39.01 -7.60
N ARG A 371 -39.18 -40.25 -7.10
CA ARG A 371 -39.09 -40.55 -5.66
C ARG A 371 -37.65 -40.69 -5.16
N CYS A 372 -36.73 -41.16 -6.00
CA CYS A 372 -35.35 -41.39 -5.61
C CYS A 372 -34.41 -40.24 -6.00
N THR A 373 -34.88 -39.24 -6.77
CA THR A 373 -34.04 -38.13 -7.24
C THR A 373 -34.41 -36.78 -6.61
N GLY A 374 -33.39 -35.96 -6.37
CA GLY A 374 -33.50 -34.53 -6.07
C GLY A 374 -32.93 -33.72 -7.23
N TYR A 375 -33.50 -32.56 -7.55
CA TYR A 375 -33.08 -31.74 -8.68
C TYR A 375 -32.96 -30.27 -8.27
N CYS A 376 -31.75 -29.73 -8.29
CA CYS A 376 -31.49 -28.31 -8.06
C CYS A 376 -31.42 -27.58 -9.39
N GLU A 377 -32.33 -26.63 -9.58
CA GLU A 377 -32.34 -25.76 -10.77
C GLU A 377 -31.29 -24.65 -10.67
N GLN A 378 -30.99 -24.03 -11.82
CA GLN A 378 -30.04 -22.92 -11.89
C GLN A 378 -30.50 -21.68 -11.12
N GLN A 379 -31.82 -21.46 -10.97
CA GLN A 379 -32.38 -20.32 -10.23
C GLN A 379 -32.82 -20.72 -8.81
N ASP A 380 -32.41 -19.96 -7.81
CA ASP A 380 -32.78 -20.20 -6.41
C ASP A 380 -34.12 -19.53 -6.08
N THR A 381 -35.19 -20.32 -5.97
CA THR A 381 -36.53 -19.81 -5.65
C THR A 381 -36.97 -20.28 -4.27
N HIS A 382 -37.10 -19.35 -3.32
CA HIS A 382 -37.50 -19.64 -1.94
C HIS A 382 -38.48 -18.59 -1.40
N SER A 383 -39.22 -18.95 -0.35
CA SER A 383 -40.07 -18.00 0.40
C SER A 383 -39.19 -17.04 1.21
N GLU A 384 -39.19 -15.76 0.86
CA GLU A 384 -38.34 -14.75 1.53
C GLU A 384 -38.67 -14.57 3.02
N GLY A 385 -39.91 -14.87 3.44
CA GLY A 385 -40.37 -14.69 4.82
C GLY A 385 -40.04 -15.85 5.76
N SER A 386 -39.53 -16.97 5.23
CA SER A 386 -39.19 -18.16 6.02
C SER A 386 -37.73 -18.13 6.47
N THR A 387 -37.41 -18.81 7.56
CA THR A 387 -36.02 -19.11 7.94
C THR A 387 -35.45 -20.28 7.14
N ILE A 388 -34.12 -20.40 7.10
CA ILE A 388 -33.43 -21.52 6.44
C ILE A 388 -33.89 -22.85 7.04
N ARG A 389 -33.97 -22.98 8.36
CA ARG A 389 -34.42 -24.18 9.06
C ARG A 389 -35.88 -24.51 8.75
N GLU A 390 -36.76 -23.49 8.69
CA GLU A 390 -38.17 -23.69 8.33
C GLU A 390 -38.33 -24.20 6.90
N ALA A 391 -37.57 -23.67 5.94
CA ALA A 391 -37.61 -24.11 4.54
C ALA A 391 -37.19 -25.59 4.39
N LEU A 392 -36.11 -26.00 5.06
CA LEU A 392 -35.67 -27.40 5.08
C LEU A 392 -36.69 -28.32 5.77
N THR A 393 -37.21 -27.89 6.92
CA THR A 393 -38.23 -28.65 7.67
C THR A 393 -39.50 -28.83 6.86
N PHE A 394 -39.94 -27.78 6.15
CA PHE A 394 -41.11 -27.84 5.28
C PHE A 394 -40.92 -28.86 4.15
N SER A 395 -39.75 -28.89 3.52
CA SER A 395 -39.42 -29.88 2.49
C SER A 395 -39.41 -31.31 3.04
N ALA A 396 -38.76 -31.54 4.19
CA ALA A 396 -38.69 -32.84 4.83
C ALA A 396 -40.09 -33.38 5.22
N LEU A 397 -40.96 -32.52 5.76
CA LEU A 397 -42.32 -32.91 6.14
C LEU A 397 -43.17 -33.39 4.95
N LEU A 398 -43.04 -32.73 3.80
CA LEU A 398 -43.84 -33.01 2.61
C LEU A 398 -43.29 -34.15 1.73
N ARG A 399 -41.97 -34.28 1.63
CA ARG A 399 -41.33 -35.20 0.66
C ARG A 399 -40.90 -36.52 1.27
N GLN A 400 -40.65 -36.59 2.57
CA GLN A 400 -40.34 -37.86 3.24
C GLN A 400 -41.63 -38.65 3.56
N ASP A 401 -41.52 -39.98 3.55
CA ASP A 401 -42.64 -40.90 3.78
C ASP A 401 -43.39 -40.60 5.09
N SER A 402 -44.70 -40.86 5.12
CA SER A 402 -45.55 -40.64 6.30
C SER A 402 -45.20 -41.57 7.46
N ASN A 403 -44.53 -42.70 7.19
CA ASN A 403 -44.12 -43.67 8.21
C ASN A 403 -42.86 -43.23 9.00
N ILE A 404 -42.17 -42.17 8.54
CA ILE A 404 -40.99 -41.61 9.22
C ILE A 404 -41.46 -40.67 10.34
N SER A 405 -40.96 -40.87 11.56
CA SER A 405 -41.33 -40.07 12.73
C SER A 405 -40.93 -38.60 12.55
N LEU A 406 -41.64 -37.70 13.24
CA LEU A 406 -41.35 -36.27 13.20
C LEU A 406 -39.93 -35.97 13.70
N GLU A 407 -39.47 -36.71 14.71
CA GLU A 407 -38.12 -36.62 15.27
C GLU A 407 -37.07 -37.00 14.23
N ALA A 408 -37.26 -38.10 13.50
CA ALA A 408 -36.33 -38.53 12.44
C ALA A 408 -36.33 -37.53 11.26
N LYS A 409 -37.49 -36.94 10.92
CA LYS A 409 -37.55 -35.85 9.92
C LYS A 409 -36.74 -34.63 10.38
N ARG A 410 -36.80 -34.25 11.66
CA ARG A 410 -35.99 -33.15 12.21
C ARG A 410 -34.50 -33.48 12.21
N GLU A 411 -34.13 -34.69 12.56
CA GLU A 411 -32.74 -35.15 12.54
C GLU A 411 -32.14 -35.06 11.13
N SER A 412 -32.91 -35.43 10.10
CA SER A 412 -32.49 -35.29 8.71
C SER A 412 -32.28 -33.83 8.26
N VAL A 413 -32.98 -32.87 8.89
CA VAL A 413 -32.79 -31.43 8.66
C VAL A 413 -31.49 -30.96 9.33
N GLU A 414 -31.20 -31.43 10.54
CA GLU A 414 -29.92 -31.12 11.21
C GLU A 414 -28.72 -31.69 10.44
N GLU A 415 -28.83 -32.93 9.94
CA GLU A 415 -27.82 -33.55 9.06
C GLU A 415 -27.56 -32.68 7.82
N CYS A 416 -28.63 -32.18 7.19
CA CYS A 416 -28.53 -31.31 6.03
C CYS A 416 -27.84 -29.96 6.34
N LEU A 417 -28.15 -29.36 7.49
CA LEU A 417 -27.52 -28.13 7.95
C LEU A 417 -26.02 -28.32 8.22
N ASP A 418 -25.61 -29.50 8.69
CA ASP A 418 -24.21 -29.85 8.88
C ASP A 418 -23.45 -30.05 7.58
N LEU A 419 -23.98 -30.91 6.70
CA LEU A 419 -23.33 -31.25 5.43
C LEU A 419 -23.06 -30.02 4.55
N LEU A 420 -23.92 -29.00 4.65
CA LEU A 420 -23.82 -27.76 3.87
C LEU A 420 -23.28 -26.57 4.67
N GLY A 421 -22.88 -26.77 5.93
CA GLY A 421 -22.30 -25.71 6.77
C GLY A 421 -23.24 -24.51 7.00
N LEU A 422 -24.53 -24.79 7.18
CA LEU A 422 -25.60 -23.79 7.34
C LEU A 422 -26.00 -23.55 8.81
N ARG A 423 -25.46 -24.30 9.78
CA ARG A 423 -25.83 -24.21 11.20
C ARG A 423 -25.83 -22.79 11.76
N SER A 424 -24.82 -21.98 11.43
CA SER A 424 -24.67 -20.62 11.97
C SER A 424 -25.75 -19.65 11.50
N ILE A 425 -26.42 -19.95 10.38
CA ILE A 425 -27.45 -19.11 9.76
C ILE A 425 -28.82 -19.79 9.71
N ALA A 426 -28.97 -20.98 10.29
CA ALA A 426 -30.16 -21.82 10.18
C ALA A 426 -31.45 -21.09 10.63
N ASP A 427 -31.39 -20.33 11.71
CA ASP A 427 -32.55 -19.63 12.29
C ASP A 427 -32.72 -18.18 11.76
N GLN A 428 -32.00 -17.82 10.69
CA GLN A 428 -32.10 -16.52 10.04
C GLN A 428 -33.08 -16.57 8.85
N VAL A 429 -33.73 -15.45 8.59
CA VAL A 429 -34.68 -15.27 7.48
C VAL A 429 -33.93 -15.26 6.14
N ILE A 430 -34.52 -15.90 5.12
CA ILE A 430 -33.96 -16.08 3.77
C ILE A 430 -33.77 -14.74 3.04
N ARG A 431 -34.60 -13.73 3.34
CA ARG A 431 -34.47 -12.39 2.76
C ARG A 431 -33.08 -11.79 3.00
N GLY A 432 -32.42 -11.37 1.92
CA GLY A 432 -31.13 -10.68 1.95
C GLY A 432 -29.92 -11.58 2.23
N ARG A 433 -30.02 -12.90 2.02
CA ARG A 433 -28.87 -13.83 2.07
C ARG A 433 -27.99 -13.69 0.81
N SER A 434 -26.71 -14.05 0.93
CA SER A 434 -25.78 -14.03 -0.21
C SER A 434 -26.13 -15.10 -1.25
N GLN A 435 -25.70 -14.92 -2.50
CA GLN A 435 -25.93 -15.91 -3.57
C GLN A 435 -25.35 -17.29 -3.22
N GLU A 436 -24.20 -17.32 -2.55
CA GLU A 436 -23.55 -18.54 -2.04
C GLU A 436 -24.40 -19.25 -0.96
N GLN A 437 -24.98 -18.50 -0.02
CA GLN A 437 -25.89 -19.04 1.00
C GLN A 437 -27.19 -19.54 0.39
N MET A 438 -27.73 -18.83 -0.60
CA MET A 438 -28.94 -19.23 -1.33
C MET A 438 -28.73 -20.54 -2.10
N LYS A 439 -27.57 -20.71 -2.75
CA LYS A 439 -27.22 -21.95 -3.45
C LYS A 439 -27.14 -23.15 -2.49
N ARG A 440 -26.49 -22.98 -1.33
CA ARG A 440 -26.45 -24.02 -0.29
C ARG A 440 -27.84 -24.34 0.25
N LEU A 441 -28.69 -23.34 0.46
CA LEU A 441 -30.09 -23.56 0.85
C LEU A 441 -30.86 -24.35 -0.21
N THR A 442 -30.75 -24.01 -1.50
CA THR A 442 -31.40 -24.74 -2.59
C THR A 442 -31.00 -26.20 -2.62
N ILE A 443 -29.70 -26.48 -2.50
CA ILE A 443 -29.18 -27.85 -2.39
C ILE A 443 -29.75 -28.55 -1.15
N GLY A 444 -29.82 -27.84 -0.03
CA GLY A 444 -30.36 -28.36 1.21
C GLY A 444 -31.85 -28.71 1.13
N VAL A 445 -32.67 -27.90 0.47
CA VAL A 445 -34.10 -28.16 0.31
C VAL A 445 -34.36 -29.46 -0.46
N GLU A 446 -33.54 -29.75 -1.48
CA GLU A 446 -33.59 -31.04 -2.19
C GLU A 446 -33.04 -32.18 -1.34
N LEU A 447 -31.95 -31.96 -0.60
CA LEU A 447 -31.34 -32.98 0.27
C LEU A 447 -32.22 -33.36 1.46
N ALA A 448 -33.04 -32.43 1.98
CA ALA A 448 -34.00 -32.67 3.06
C ALA A 448 -35.07 -33.71 2.68
N ALA A 449 -35.28 -33.99 1.40
CA ALA A 449 -36.13 -35.08 0.93
C ALA A 449 -35.47 -36.47 1.01
N GLN A 450 -34.19 -36.54 1.42
CA GLN A 450 -33.38 -37.76 1.47
C GLN A 450 -33.31 -38.51 0.12
N PRO A 451 -32.95 -37.83 -0.99
CA PRO A 451 -32.82 -38.49 -2.29
C PRO A 451 -31.60 -39.41 -2.35
N SER A 452 -31.69 -40.48 -3.15
CA SER A 452 -30.58 -41.38 -3.46
C SER A 452 -29.70 -40.87 -4.61
N VAL A 453 -30.28 -40.09 -5.53
CA VAL A 453 -29.60 -39.46 -6.67
C VAL A 453 -29.85 -37.95 -6.64
N LEU A 454 -28.80 -37.14 -6.74
CA LEU A 454 -28.90 -35.68 -6.72
C LEU A 454 -28.39 -35.09 -8.03
N PHE A 455 -29.26 -34.34 -8.71
CA PHE A 455 -28.93 -33.57 -9.91
C PHE A 455 -28.72 -32.10 -9.55
N LEU A 456 -27.62 -31.51 -9.98
CA LEU A 456 -27.29 -30.10 -9.75
C LEU A 456 -27.01 -29.39 -11.07
N ASP A 457 -27.86 -28.44 -11.47
CA ASP A 457 -27.66 -27.68 -12.70
C ASP A 457 -26.89 -26.37 -12.42
N GLU A 458 -25.63 -26.32 -12.85
CA GLU A 458 -24.69 -25.21 -12.70
C GLU A 458 -24.62 -24.62 -11.28
N PRO A 459 -24.28 -25.43 -10.26
CA PRO A 459 -24.30 -24.98 -8.85
C PRO A 459 -23.27 -23.87 -8.54
N THR A 460 -22.28 -23.67 -9.41
CA THR A 460 -21.23 -22.66 -9.28
C THR A 460 -21.50 -21.37 -10.07
N SER A 461 -22.69 -21.25 -10.70
CA SER A 461 -23.00 -20.10 -11.56
C SER A 461 -23.14 -18.79 -10.77
N GLY A 462 -22.44 -17.75 -11.26
CA GLY A 462 -22.45 -16.40 -10.65
C GLY A 462 -21.67 -16.26 -9.35
N LEU A 463 -20.81 -17.22 -9.01
CA LEU A 463 -19.98 -17.21 -7.80
C LEU A 463 -18.49 -17.00 -8.12
N ASP A 464 -17.75 -16.46 -7.15
CA ASP A 464 -16.29 -16.43 -7.21
C ASP A 464 -15.68 -17.82 -6.88
N ALA A 465 -14.39 -18.00 -7.17
CA ALA A 465 -13.73 -19.30 -7.06
C ALA A 465 -13.76 -19.89 -5.64
N HIS A 466 -13.67 -19.04 -4.61
CA HIS A 466 -13.71 -19.47 -3.21
C HIS A 466 -15.11 -19.91 -2.77
N SER A 467 -16.15 -19.11 -3.07
CA SER A 467 -17.55 -19.47 -2.76
C SER A 467 -18.00 -20.73 -3.50
N ALA A 468 -17.59 -20.86 -4.77
CA ALA A 468 -17.84 -22.05 -5.56
C ALA A 468 -17.18 -23.29 -4.94
N LYS A 469 -15.95 -23.16 -4.41
CA LYS A 469 -15.25 -24.26 -3.72
C LYS A 469 -15.99 -24.70 -2.45
N ILE A 470 -16.44 -23.77 -1.61
CA ILE A 470 -17.23 -24.10 -0.39
C ILE A 470 -18.48 -24.91 -0.72
N ILE A 471 -19.24 -24.51 -1.74
CA ILE A 471 -20.44 -25.25 -2.16
C ILE A 471 -20.06 -26.64 -2.65
N MET A 472 -19.04 -26.74 -3.50
CA MET A 472 -18.63 -28.00 -4.09
C MET A 472 -18.02 -28.96 -3.06
N ASP A 473 -17.33 -28.47 -2.03
CA ASP A 473 -16.89 -29.26 -0.87
C ASP A 473 -18.09 -29.80 -0.09
N GLY A 474 -19.13 -28.99 0.12
CA GLY A 474 -20.40 -29.44 0.71
C GLY A 474 -21.07 -30.53 -0.13
N VAL A 475 -21.10 -30.38 -1.45
CA VAL A 475 -21.63 -31.39 -2.38
C VAL A 475 -20.79 -32.68 -2.34
N ARG A 476 -19.46 -32.58 -2.21
CA ARG A 476 -18.57 -33.74 -2.02
C ARG A 476 -18.89 -34.49 -0.74
N LYS A 477 -19.15 -33.78 0.37
CA LYS A 477 -19.60 -34.40 1.62
C LYS A 477 -20.93 -35.13 1.44
N VAL A 478 -21.87 -34.54 0.70
CA VAL A 478 -23.15 -35.20 0.35
C VAL A 478 -22.91 -36.47 -0.47
N ALA A 479 -22.03 -36.45 -1.47
CA ALA A 479 -21.68 -37.66 -2.23
C ALA A 479 -21.09 -38.75 -1.33
N ASN A 480 -20.16 -38.39 -0.43
CA ASN A 480 -19.49 -39.32 0.49
C ASN A 480 -20.43 -40.09 1.42
N THR A 481 -21.65 -39.59 1.67
CA THR A 481 -22.68 -40.36 2.40
C THR A 481 -23.12 -41.64 1.66
N GLY A 482 -22.79 -41.78 0.38
CA GLY A 482 -23.18 -42.88 -0.50
C GLY A 482 -24.26 -42.51 -1.51
N ARG A 483 -24.58 -41.21 -1.67
CA ARG A 483 -25.50 -40.72 -2.71
C ARG A 483 -24.81 -40.64 -4.06
N THR A 484 -25.57 -40.75 -5.13
CA THR A 484 -25.08 -40.55 -6.50
C THR A 484 -25.29 -39.09 -6.90
N VAL A 485 -24.24 -38.35 -7.24
CA VAL A 485 -24.36 -36.93 -7.61
C VAL A 485 -23.98 -36.74 -9.07
N VAL A 486 -24.81 -36.03 -9.83
CA VAL A 486 -24.53 -35.63 -11.21
C VAL A 486 -24.73 -34.13 -11.32
N CYS A 487 -23.72 -33.39 -11.78
CA CYS A 487 -23.86 -31.94 -11.94
C CYS A 487 -23.36 -31.43 -13.28
N THR A 488 -23.96 -30.34 -13.78
CA THR A 488 -23.43 -29.61 -14.93
C THR A 488 -22.45 -28.55 -14.44
N ILE A 489 -21.33 -28.40 -15.14
CA ILE A 489 -20.36 -27.34 -14.83
C ILE A 489 -19.80 -26.74 -16.11
N HIS A 490 -19.82 -25.41 -16.18
CA HIS A 490 -19.50 -24.67 -17.42
C HIS A 490 -18.00 -24.40 -17.55
N GLN A 491 -17.34 -23.95 -16.47
CA GLN A 491 -15.90 -23.68 -16.41
C GLN A 491 -15.39 -23.76 -14.95
N PRO A 492 -14.98 -24.94 -14.43
CA PRO A 492 -14.45 -25.04 -13.07
C PRO A 492 -13.00 -24.57 -12.97
N SER A 493 -12.61 -24.14 -11.77
CA SER A 493 -11.19 -24.10 -11.39
C SER A 493 -10.62 -25.51 -11.27
N SER A 494 -9.30 -25.65 -11.30
CA SER A 494 -8.62 -26.95 -11.12
C SER A 494 -9.07 -27.65 -9.84
N ASP A 495 -9.10 -26.93 -8.73
CA ASP A 495 -9.51 -27.46 -7.42
C ASP A 495 -10.92 -28.05 -7.43
N ILE A 496 -11.87 -27.37 -8.09
CA ILE A 496 -13.26 -27.84 -8.20
C ILE A 496 -13.35 -29.02 -9.18
N PHE A 497 -12.59 -28.98 -10.26
CA PHE A 497 -12.57 -30.04 -11.26
C PHE A 497 -12.12 -31.38 -10.68
N PHE A 498 -11.14 -31.37 -9.77
CA PHE A 498 -10.64 -32.58 -9.12
C PHE A 498 -11.50 -33.11 -7.96
N LEU A 499 -12.61 -32.44 -7.60
CA LEU A 499 -13.61 -33.00 -6.69
C LEU A 499 -14.48 -34.08 -7.35
N PHE A 500 -14.51 -34.12 -8.69
CA PHE A 500 -15.28 -35.08 -9.48
C PHE A 500 -14.54 -36.40 -9.67
N ASP A 501 -15.28 -37.51 -9.62
CA ASP A 501 -14.73 -38.85 -9.84
C ASP A 501 -14.78 -39.23 -11.34
N SER A 502 -15.84 -38.82 -12.03
CA SER A 502 -16.07 -39.13 -13.45
C SER A 502 -16.49 -37.90 -14.25
N LEU A 503 -16.15 -37.89 -15.53
CA LEU A 503 -16.45 -36.80 -16.47
C LEU A 503 -17.19 -37.33 -17.69
N LEU A 504 -18.28 -36.65 -18.08
CA LEU A 504 -19.00 -36.84 -19.33
C LEU A 504 -18.96 -35.53 -20.14
N VAL A 505 -18.38 -35.59 -21.34
CA VAL A 505 -18.23 -34.45 -22.24
C VAL A 505 -19.18 -34.57 -23.44
N LEU A 506 -20.01 -33.56 -23.64
CA LEU A 506 -20.87 -33.40 -24.82
C LEU A 506 -20.31 -32.33 -25.76
N LYS A 507 -20.43 -32.57 -27.08
CA LYS A 507 -20.21 -31.54 -28.10
C LYS A 507 -21.54 -30.95 -28.59
N ARG A 508 -21.45 -29.79 -29.24
CA ARG A 508 -22.58 -29.16 -29.92
C ARG A 508 -23.26 -30.16 -30.86
N GLY A 509 -24.57 -30.29 -30.74
CA GLY A 509 -25.36 -31.29 -31.48
C GLY A 509 -25.75 -32.53 -30.68
N GLY A 510 -25.46 -32.57 -29.37
CA GLY A 510 -26.01 -33.58 -28.46
C GLY A 510 -25.31 -34.94 -28.51
N GLU A 511 -24.08 -34.97 -29.02
CA GLU A 511 -23.28 -36.18 -29.16
C GLU A 511 -22.23 -36.25 -28.05
N MET A 512 -22.09 -37.43 -27.46
CA MET A 512 -21.03 -37.70 -26.49
C MET A 512 -19.66 -37.72 -27.17
N VAL A 513 -18.70 -37.02 -26.57
CA VAL A 513 -17.29 -37.06 -26.98
C VAL A 513 -16.54 -38.05 -26.09
N PHE A 514 -16.63 -37.85 -24.77
CA PHE A 514 -15.87 -38.62 -23.80
C PHE A 514 -16.74 -38.98 -22.60
N PHE A 515 -16.51 -40.17 -22.04
CA PHE A 515 -17.01 -40.54 -20.73
C PHE A 515 -15.97 -41.43 -20.04
N GLY A 516 -15.57 -41.09 -18.81
CA GLY A 516 -14.58 -41.86 -18.07
C GLY A 516 -14.24 -41.27 -16.71
N ASN A 517 -13.45 -42.01 -15.93
CA ASN A 517 -12.96 -41.57 -14.62
C ASN A 517 -11.82 -40.57 -14.79
N LEU A 518 -11.82 -39.54 -13.93
CA LEU A 518 -10.78 -38.50 -13.91
C LEU A 518 -9.50 -38.99 -13.22
N VAL A 519 -9.63 -39.89 -12.25
CA VAL A 519 -8.49 -40.50 -11.54
C VAL A 519 -8.25 -41.91 -12.08
N ALA A 520 -7.05 -42.16 -12.62
CA ALA A 520 -6.62 -43.50 -13.04
C ALA A 520 -6.24 -44.34 -11.81
N PRO A 521 -6.64 -45.63 -11.73
CA PRO A 521 -6.06 -46.55 -10.75
C PRO A 521 -4.67 -46.97 -11.24
N CYS A 522 -3.61 -46.71 -10.45
CA CYS A 522 -2.16 -46.98 -10.66
C CYS A 522 -1.31 -45.79 -11.20
N PRO A 523 0.03 -45.78 -10.96
CA PRO A 523 0.82 -44.59 -10.71
C PRO A 523 1.29 -43.92 -12.01
N ASP A 524 0.37 -43.29 -12.74
CA ASP A 524 0.72 -42.33 -13.79
C ASP A 524 0.91 -40.95 -13.13
N PRO A 525 2.05 -40.26 -13.32
CA PRO A 525 2.28 -38.91 -12.78
C PRO A 525 1.36 -37.84 -13.40
N ARG A 526 0.61 -38.16 -14.46
CA ARG A 526 -0.33 -37.23 -15.13
C ARG A 526 -1.72 -37.32 -14.52
N GLU A 527 -2.12 -36.26 -13.83
CA GLU A 527 -3.52 -36.04 -13.44
C GLU A 527 -4.42 -36.09 -14.71
N CYS A 528 -5.54 -36.83 -14.67
CA CYS A 528 -6.45 -37.04 -15.82
C CYS A 528 -5.89 -37.87 -17.01
N GLY A 529 -4.99 -38.82 -16.78
CA GLY A 529 -4.38 -39.67 -17.83
C GLY A 529 -5.36 -40.24 -18.88
N HIS A 530 -6.52 -40.78 -18.47
CA HIS A 530 -7.52 -41.33 -19.41
C HIS A 530 -8.11 -40.30 -20.37
N LEU A 531 -8.30 -39.06 -19.92
CA LEU A 531 -8.83 -37.97 -20.75
C LEU A 531 -7.77 -37.49 -21.74
N ILE A 532 -6.53 -37.35 -21.28
CA ILE A 532 -5.38 -36.95 -22.09
C ILE A 532 -5.13 -38.00 -23.18
N ASP A 533 -5.05 -39.27 -22.81
CA ASP A 533 -4.83 -40.37 -23.75
C ASP A 533 -5.95 -40.44 -24.81
N TYR A 534 -7.21 -40.19 -24.41
CA TYR A 534 -8.33 -40.11 -25.33
C TYR A 534 -8.15 -39.00 -26.36
N PHE A 535 -7.85 -37.76 -25.94
CA PHE A 535 -7.69 -36.64 -26.87
C PHE A 535 -6.42 -36.74 -27.73
N GLU A 536 -5.32 -37.26 -27.20
CA GLU A 536 -4.08 -37.52 -27.96
C GLU A 536 -4.24 -38.66 -28.98
N SER A 537 -5.20 -39.57 -28.78
CA SER A 537 -5.52 -40.62 -29.76
C SER A 537 -6.21 -40.10 -31.03
N ILE A 538 -6.72 -38.86 -31.01
CA ILE A 538 -7.43 -38.26 -32.15
C ILE A 538 -6.42 -37.80 -33.22
N PRO A 539 -6.52 -38.29 -34.48
CA PRO A 539 -5.59 -37.92 -35.54
C PRO A 539 -5.53 -36.40 -35.79
N GLY A 540 -4.33 -35.82 -35.72
CA GLY A 540 -4.09 -34.39 -35.95
C GLY A 540 -4.09 -33.52 -34.69
N VAL A 541 -4.36 -34.08 -33.50
CA VAL A 541 -4.17 -33.38 -32.22
C VAL A 541 -2.69 -33.46 -31.82
N PRO A 542 -1.99 -32.32 -31.63
CA PRO A 542 -0.61 -32.34 -31.14
C PRO A 542 -0.58 -32.83 -29.68
N ARG A 543 0.41 -33.67 -29.34
CA ARG A 543 0.64 -34.12 -27.97
C ARG A 543 0.92 -32.94 -27.05
N LEU A 544 0.50 -33.05 -25.80
CA LEU A 544 0.82 -32.06 -24.77
C LEU A 544 2.35 -31.97 -24.61
N PRO A 545 2.96 -30.76 -24.74
CA PRO A 545 4.39 -30.58 -24.49
C PRO A 545 4.73 -30.95 -23.04
N GLU A 546 5.87 -31.59 -22.81
CA GLU A 546 6.36 -31.94 -21.46
C GLU A 546 6.74 -30.70 -20.63
N ASP A 547 6.87 -29.53 -21.26
CA ASP A 547 7.31 -28.29 -20.63
C ASP A 547 6.14 -27.39 -20.22
N TYR A 548 5.88 -27.36 -18.91
CA TYR A 548 5.22 -26.33 -18.08
C TYR A 548 3.99 -25.59 -18.66
N THR A 549 2.79 -26.04 -18.29
CA THR A 549 1.61 -25.16 -18.11
C THR A 549 0.73 -25.61 -16.94
N SER A 550 1.29 -25.74 -15.73
CA SER A 550 0.46 -25.80 -14.53
C SER A 550 -0.29 -24.47 -14.35
N TYR A 551 -1.49 -24.49 -13.76
CA TYR A 551 -2.20 -23.26 -13.37
C TYR A 551 -1.29 -22.30 -12.58
N GLN A 552 -0.42 -22.88 -11.74
CA GLN A 552 0.62 -22.16 -11.01
C GLN A 552 1.63 -21.46 -11.93
N GLY A 553 2.11 -22.11 -13.00
CA GLY A 553 3.02 -21.50 -13.98
C GLY A 553 2.40 -20.31 -14.71
N ILE A 554 1.13 -20.45 -15.13
CA ILE A 554 0.39 -19.36 -15.81
C ILE A 554 0.13 -18.19 -14.84
N ASN A 555 -0.32 -18.47 -13.62
CA ASN A 555 -0.60 -17.44 -12.63
C ASN A 555 0.68 -16.71 -12.20
N SER A 556 1.80 -17.44 -12.07
CA SER A 556 3.12 -16.85 -11.82
C SER A 556 3.50 -15.93 -12.99
N ALA A 557 3.41 -16.39 -14.24
CA ALA A 557 3.72 -15.61 -15.44
C ALA A 557 2.90 -14.32 -15.56
N VAL A 558 1.60 -14.36 -15.28
CA VAL A 558 0.73 -13.17 -15.26
C VAL A 558 1.15 -12.20 -14.14
N GLY A 559 1.45 -12.71 -12.95
CA GLY A 559 1.96 -11.91 -11.84
C GLY A 559 3.29 -11.22 -12.18
N VAL A 560 4.20 -11.92 -12.87
CA VAL A 560 5.49 -11.37 -13.31
C VAL A 560 5.30 -10.19 -14.30
N ILE A 561 4.42 -10.36 -15.29
CA ILE A 561 4.16 -9.32 -16.31
C ILE A 561 3.55 -8.09 -15.65
N LEU A 562 2.59 -8.27 -14.74
CA LEU A 562 1.96 -7.17 -14.01
C LEU A 562 3.00 -6.43 -13.15
N MET A 563 3.81 -7.16 -12.38
CA MET A 563 4.77 -6.55 -11.46
C MET A 563 5.85 -5.76 -12.16
N THR A 564 6.40 -6.32 -13.24
CA THR A 564 7.47 -5.64 -13.96
C THR A 564 6.98 -4.41 -14.71
N THR A 565 5.76 -4.46 -15.25
CA THR A 565 5.12 -3.31 -15.90
C THR A 565 4.87 -2.19 -14.89
N LEU A 566 4.28 -2.49 -13.73
CA LEU A 566 4.01 -1.51 -12.67
C LEU A 566 5.30 -0.89 -12.10
N CYS A 567 6.33 -1.70 -11.85
CA CYS A 567 7.61 -1.18 -11.35
C CYS A 567 8.24 -0.22 -12.35
N GLN A 568 8.29 -0.56 -13.64
CA GLN A 568 8.84 0.30 -14.69
C GLN A 568 8.10 1.64 -14.76
N GLY A 569 6.76 1.62 -14.73
CA GLY A 569 5.97 2.86 -14.76
C GLY A 569 6.24 3.78 -13.56
N ASN A 570 6.22 3.21 -12.35
CA ASN A 570 6.48 3.98 -11.12
C ASN A 570 7.88 4.61 -11.12
N ILE A 571 8.87 3.89 -11.63
CA ILE A 571 10.24 4.38 -11.76
C ILE A 571 10.30 5.58 -12.71
N SER A 572 9.71 5.46 -13.90
CA SER A 572 9.73 6.54 -14.89
C SER A 572 9.03 7.79 -14.36
N PHE A 573 7.88 7.62 -13.71
CA PHE A 573 7.16 8.70 -13.02
C PHE A 573 8.02 9.42 -11.98
N ASN A 574 8.69 8.69 -11.08
CA ASN A 574 9.50 9.31 -10.01
C ASN A 574 10.79 9.95 -10.53
N SER A 575 11.37 9.42 -11.61
CA SER A 575 12.61 9.94 -12.22
C SER A 575 12.40 11.26 -12.97
N VAL A 576 11.25 11.46 -13.61
CA VAL A 576 11.00 12.63 -14.45
C VAL A 576 10.68 13.89 -13.65
N LEU A 577 10.05 13.75 -12.47
CA LEU A 577 9.65 14.86 -11.60
C LEU A 577 10.79 15.87 -11.31
N PRO A 578 11.96 15.46 -10.79
CA PRO A 578 13.06 16.39 -10.53
C PRO A 578 13.69 16.94 -11.82
N PHE A 579 13.69 16.17 -12.91
CA PHE A 579 14.22 16.59 -14.21
C PHE A 579 13.39 17.72 -14.81
N THR A 580 12.07 17.54 -14.90
CA THR A 580 11.14 18.56 -15.42
C THR A 580 11.17 19.83 -14.60
N THR A 581 11.33 19.73 -13.29
CA THR A 581 11.42 20.89 -12.40
C THR A 581 12.67 21.73 -12.70
N ARG A 582 13.80 21.08 -12.98
CA ARG A 582 15.09 21.73 -13.28
C ARG A 582 15.14 22.35 -14.68
N GLU A 583 14.59 21.67 -15.70
CA GLU A 583 14.63 22.17 -17.09
C GLU A 583 13.67 23.34 -17.35
N ARG A 584 12.58 23.46 -16.59
CA ARG A 584 11.59 24.54 -16.78
C ARG A 584 12.23 25.93 -16.67
N ALA A 585 13.26 26.12 -15.84
CA ALA A 585 13.97 27.39 -15.75
C ALA A 585 14.61 27.81 -17.10
N SER A 586 15.22 26.88 -17.85
CA SER A 586 15.79 27.20 -19.17
C SER A 586 14.70 27.48 -20.20
N PHE A 587 13.64 26.67 -20.22
CA PHE A 587 12.50 26.86 -21.11
C PHE A 587 11.92 28.27 -21.00
N TYR A 588 11.66 28.72 -19.79
CA TYR A 588 11.05 30.02 -19.59
C TYR A 588 12.02 31.18 -19.87
N ARG A 589 13.34 31.02 -19.63
CA ARG A 589 14.36 31.97 -20.07
C ARG A 589 14.38 32.15 -21.60
N GLU A 590 14.33 31.04 -22.33
CA GLU A 590 14.30 31.04 -23.81
C GLU A 590 12.96 31.56 -24.35
N ARG A 591 11.85 31.30 -23.65
CA ARG A 591 10.55 31.88 -23.96
C ARG A 591 10.52 33.40 -23.76
N ASN A 592 11.13 33.91 -22.69
CA ASN A 592 11.28 35.35 -22.46
C ASN A 592 12.11 36.02 -23.57
N ALA A 593 13.13 35.33 -24.06
CA ALA A 593 13.93 35.76 -25.21
C ALA A 593 13.23 35.56 -26.56
N GLN A 594 11.94 35.14 -26.57
CA GLN A 594 11.14 34.85 -27.77
C GLN A 594 11.83 33.88 -28.74
N THR A 595 12.65 32.96 -28.23
CA THR A 595 13.45 32.06 -29.06
C THR A 595 12.58 31.00 -29.75
N TYR A 596 11.50 30.55 -29.09
CA TYR A 596 10.46 29.67 -29.63
C TYR A 596 9.16 29.78 -28.81
N ASN A 597 8.05 29.24 -29.36
CA ASN A 597 6.77 29.17 -28.66
C ASN A 597 6.62 27.87 -27.84
N VAL A 598 5.63 27.83 -26.94
CA VAL A 598 5.39 26.68 -26.04
C VAL A 598 5.20 25.37 -26.80
N PHE A 599 4.55 25.43 -27.96
CA PHE A 599 4.27 24.24 -28.78
C PHE A 599 5.57 23.53 -29.19
N TRP A 600 6.56 24.27 -29.70
CA TRP A 600 7.82 23.67 -30.15
C TRP A 600 8.67 23.09 -29.02
N TYR A 601 8.57 23.64 -27.81
CA TYR A 601 9.21 23.05 -26.63
C TYR A 601 8.57 21.72 -26.25
N VAL A 602 7.24 21.65 -26.19
CA VAL A 602 6.53 20.40 -25.88
C VAL A 602 6.80 19.34 -26.93
N VAL A 603 6.84 19.74 -28.22
CA VAL A 603 7.23 18.85 -29.32
C VAL A 603 8.68 18.38 -29.16
N GLY A 604 9.61 19.29 -28.86
CA GLY A 604 11.02 18.96 -28.66
C GLY A 604 11.24 18.00 -27.49
N SER A 605 10.64 18.29 -26.33
CA SER A 605 10.67 17.44 -25.15
C SER A 605 10.07 16.06 -25.46
N THR A 606 8.91 16.01 -26.10
CA THR A 606 8.26 14.76 -26.52
C THR A 606 9.13 13.94 -27.48
N LEU A 607 9.77 14.58 -28.45
CA LEU A 607 10.63 13.92 -29.42
C LEU A 607 11.91 13.34 -28.79
N VAL A 608 12.37 13.88 -27.67
CA VAL A 608 13.51 13.33 -26.91
C VAL A 608 13.08 12.16 -26.02
N GLU A 609 11.88 12.23 -25.45
CA GLU A 609 11.37 11.18 -24.55
C GLU A 609 11.00 9.88 -25.28
N ILE A 610 10.48 9.95 -26.51
CA ILE A 610 10.07 8.76 -27.26
C ILE A 610 11.25 7.79 -27.50
N PRO A 611 12.40 8.21 -28.05
CA PRO A 611 13.56 7.33 -28.21
C PRO A 611 14.07 6.78 -26.87
N TYR A 612 14.07 7.60 -25.82
CA TYR A 612 14.53 7.17 -24.49
C TYR A 612 13.65 6.06 -23.92
N ALA A 613 12.33 6.24 -23.91
CA ALA A 613 11.36 5.25 -23.42
C ALA A 613 11.44 3.93 -24.21
N PHE A 614 11.54 3.99 -25.54
CA PHE A 614 11.62 2.80 -26.38
C PHE A 614 12.95 2.06 -26.26
N ILE A 615 14.09 2.77 -26.16
CA ILE A 615 15.39 2.12 -25.95
C ILE A 615 15.46 1.49 -24.55
N SER A 616 15.00 2.19 -23.51
CA SER A 616 14.95 1.67 -22.14
C SER A 616 14.06 0.43 -22.07
N GLY A 617 12.84 0.51 -22.62
CA GLY A 617 11.93 -0.63 -22.71
C GLY A 617 12.50 -1.80 -23.51
N LEU A 618 13.32 -1.55 -24.54
CA LEU A 618 13.94 -2.59 -25.36
C LEU A 618 15.01 -3.34 -24.58
N LEU A 619 15.90 -2.61 -23.92
CA LEU A 619 16.97 -3.18 -23.08
C LEU A 619 16.37 -4.06 -21.98
N PHE A 620 15.28 -3.61 -21.37
CA PHE A 620 14.54 -4.41 -20.40
C PHE A 620 13.92 -5.67 -21.05
N SER A 621 13.18 -5.49 -22.15
CA SER A 621 12.42 -6.58 -22.78
C SER A 621 13.31 -7.68 -23.37
N ILE A 622 14.46 -7.34 -23.96
CA ILE A 622 15.40 -8.33 -24.55
C ILE A 622 15.93 -9.30 -23.50
N ILE A 623 16.17 -8.84 -22.28
CA ILE A 623 16.66 -9.68 -21.19
C ILE A 623 15.50 -10.42 -20.54
N PHE A 624 14.42 -9.70 -20.26
CA PHE A 624 13.34 -10.18 -19.43
C PHE A 624 12.43 -11.19 -20.12
N TYR A 625 12.08 -10.92 -21.37
CA TYR A 625 11.13 -11.72 -22.11
C TYR A 625 11.61 -13.17 -22.32
N PRO A 626 12.88 -13.43 -22.72
CA PRO A 626 13.41 -14.79 -22.80
C PRO A 626 13.61 -15.45 -21.44
N MET A 627 13.95 -14.66 -20.40
CA MET A 627 14.15 -15.17 -19.04
C MET A 627 12.85 -15.73 -18.44
N MET A 628 11.69 -15.22 -18.86
CA MET A 628 10.38 -15.77 -18.51
C MET A 628 10.03 -17.09 -19.25
N GLY A 629 10.91 -17.58 -20.12
CA GLY A 629 10.64 -18.73 -20.97
C GLY A 629 9.76 -18.41 -22.19
N PHE A 630 9.47 -17.14 -22.46
CA PHE A 630 8.73 -16.76 -23.66
C PHE A 630 9.65 -16.71 -24.88
N THR A 631 9.27 -17.46 -25.92
CA THR A 631 10.12 -17.67 -27.11
C THR A 631 9.62 -16.97 -28.37
N SER A 632 8.34 -16.54 -28.39
CA SER A 632 7.73 -15.91 -29.57
C SER A 632 8.31 -14.51 -29.82
N LEU A 633 8.99 -14.33 -30.96
CA LEU A 633 9.56 -13.04 -31.38
C LEU A 633 8.46 -11.98 -31.61
N THR A 634 7.37 -12.34 -32.29
CA THR A 634 6.28 -11.41 -32.62
C THR A 634 5.60 -10.89 -31.35
N THR A 635 5.36 -11.78 -30.39
CA THR A 635 4.77 -11.43 -29.10
C THR A 635 5.75 -10.63 -28.25
N GLY A 636 7.05 -10.91 -28.34
CA GLY A 636 8.10 -10.14 -27.66
C GLY A 636 8.21 -8.70 -28.17
N LEU A 637 8.06 -8.49 -29.48
CA LEU A 637 8.01 -7.15 -30.06
C LEU A 637 6.77 -6.37 -29.60
N LEU A 638 5.60 -7.02 -29.56
CA LEU A 638 4.37 -6.39 -29.05
C LEU A 638 4.48 -6.04 -27.56
N TYR A 639 5.05 -6.94 -26.76
CA TYR A 639 5.32 -6.71 -25.34
C TYR A 639 6.22 -5.48 -25.15
N TRP A 640 7.34 -5.42 -25.88
CA TRP A 640 8.25 -4.29 -25.84
C TRP A 640 7.56 -2.96 -26.17
N VAL A 641 6.78 -2.92 -27.26
CA VAL A 641 6.05 -1.70 -27.66
C VAL A 641 5.05 -1.29 -26.57
N ASN A 642 4.30 -2.24 -26.00
CA ASN A 642 3.30 -1.96 -24.98
C ASN A 642 3.94 -1.40 -23.70
N VAL A 643 4.99 -2.05 -23.19
CA VAL A 643 5.73 -1.59 -21.99
C VAL A 643 6.34 -0.21 -22.23
N SER A 644 6.90 0.04 -23.42
CA SER A 644 7.49 1.34 -23.76
C SER A 644 6.44 2.45 -23.81
N LEU A 645 5.25 2.17 -24.34
CA LEU A 645 4.14 3.11 -24.35
C LEU A 645 3.60 3.39 -22.95
N PHE A 646 3.50 2.36 -22.10
CA PHE A 646 3.08 2.52 -20.71
C PHE A 646 4.06 3.42 -19.92
N VAL A 647 5.37 3.15 -20.05
CA VAL A 647 6.43 4.00 -19.49
C VAL A 647 6.28 5.44 -19.96
N LEU A 648 6.03 5.67 -21.25
CA LEU A 648 5.86 7.01 -21.81
C LEU A 648 4.65 7.75 -21.21
N VAL A 649 3.53 7.06 -20.96
CA VAL A 649 2.35 7.64 -20.29
C VAL A 649 2.67 8.08 -18.87
N GLU A 650 3.35 7.23 -18.10
CA GLU A 650 3.76 7.54 -16.72
C GLU A 650 4.75 8.72 -16.66
N THR A 651 5.67 8.80 -17.63
CA THR A 651 6.56 9.97 -17.79
C THR A 651 5.76 11.25 -18.02
N TYR A 652 4.76 11.25 -18.92
CA TYR A 652 3.94 12.45 -19.13
C TYR A 652 3.07 12.81 -17.92
N LEU A 653 2.59 11.81 -17.17
CA LEU A 653 1.86 12.05 -15.93
C LEU A 653 2.76 12.74 -14.88
N GLY A 654 4.02 12.32 -14.76
CA GLY A 654 4.99 12.97 -13.88
C GLY A 654 5.26 14.42 -14.29
N GLN A 655 5.42 14.69 -15.59
CA GLN A 655 5.61 16.05 -16.12
C GLN A 655 4.42 16.99 -15.85
N PHE A 656 3.20 16.44 -15.77
CA PHE A 656 1.97 17.20 -15.56
C PHE A 656 1.80 17.73 -14.12
N LEU A 657 2.32 17.03 -13.11
CA LEU A 657 2.01 17.30 -11.69
C LEU A 657 2.88 18.35 -10.98
N THR A 658 3.83 19.00 -11.66
CA THR A 658 4.72 20.01 -11.04
C THR A 658 4.23 21.45 -11.27
N LEU A 659 4.06 22.24 -10.20
CA LEU A 659 3.68 23.67 -10.21
C LEU A 659 4.87 24.55 -9.76
N PHE A 660 5.36 25.41 -10.67
CA PHE A 660 6.49 26.32 -10.44
C PHE A 660 6.08 27.74 -10.84
N VAL A 661 6.33 28.74 -9.99
CA VAL A 661 5.98 30.15 -10.26
C VAL A 661 7.21 30.88 -10.80
N PHE A 662 7.07 31.49 -11.97
CA PHE A 662 8.18 32.05 -12.75
C PHE A 662 8.53 33.49 -12.28
N PRO A 663 9.78 33.97 -12.42
CA PRO A 663 10.12 35.39 -12.26
C PRO A 663 9.15 36.32 -12.96
N GLY A 664 8.66 37.32 -12.24
CA GLY A 664 7.70 38.27 -12.77
C GLY A 664 6.84 38.90 -11.68
N VAL A 665 6.05 39.89 -12.11
CA VAL A 665 5.10 40.62 -11.26
C VAL A 665 3.68 40.20 -11.63
N TYR A 666 3.02 39.51 -10.71
CA TYR A 666 1.65 39.00 -10.83
C TYR A 666 0.70 39.98 -10.15
N ASN A 667 -0.16 40.65 -10.92
CA ASN A 667 -1.07 41.69 -10.42
C ASN A 667 -2.46 41.11 -10.09
N GLU A 668 -2.53 40.23 -9.09
CA GLU A 668 -3.77 39.53 -8.74
C GLU A 668 -3.81 39.10 -7.28
N GLN A 669 -5.03 38.77 -6.82
CA GLN A 669 -5.22 38.07 -5.56
C GLN A 669 -4.97 36.58 -5.75
N VAL A 670 -4.02 36.02 -5.01
CA VAL A 670 -3.79 34.57 -4.97
C VAL A 670 -4.47 33.97 -3.74
N SER A 671 -5.37 33.02 -3.98
CA SER A 671 -6.19 32.40 -2.95
C SER A 671 -5.93 30.89 -2.89
N VAL A 672 -5.42 30.43 -1.75
CA VAL A 672 -5.22 29.01 -1.48
C VAL A 672 -6.37 28.50 -0.61
N PRO A 673 -7.29 27.69 -1.16
CA PRO A 673 -8.37 27.10 -0.39
C PRO A 673 -7.84 26.03 0.57
N LYS A 674 -8.70 25.47 1.40
CA LYS A 674 -8.32 24.36 2.28
C LYS A 674 -8.02 23.11 1.44
N LEU A 675 -6.77 22.64 1.46
CA LEU A 675 -6.33 21.44 0.74
C LEU A 675 -6.31 20.22 1.68
N ALA A 676 -6.33 19.02 1.08
CA ALA A 676 -6.26 17.75 1.82
C ALA A 676 -4.82 17.35 2.21
N GLY A 677 -3.80 17.95 1.57
CA GLY A 677 -2.38 17.64 1.77
C GLY A 677 -1.52 18.89 1.91
N PRO A 678 -0.21 18.71 2.17
CA PRO A 678 0.74 19.82 2.32
C PRO A 678 0.95 20.57 1.00
N LEU A 679 1.33 21.85 1.10
CA LEU A 679 1.61 22.71 -0.05
C LEU A 679 2.96 23.38 0.09
N VAL A 680 3.76 23.36 -0.98
CA VAL A 680 4.98 24.16 -1.09
C VAL A 680 4.79 25.18 -2.21
N LEU A 681 4.95 26.46 -1.88
CA LEU A 681 5.04 27.55 -2.84
C LEU A 681 6.51 27.99 -2.88
N GLN A 682 7.13 27.92 -4.05
CA GLN A 682 8.51 28.38 -4.23
C GLN A 682 8.62 29.40 -5.37
N GLY A 683 9.15 30.58 -5.03
CA GLY A 683 9.52 31.61 -5.97
C GLY A 683 10.94 31.39 -6.50
N TYR A 684 11.19 31.82 -7.73
CA TYR A 684 12.52 31.82 -8.30
C TYR A 684 13.40 32.91 -7.68
N THR A 685 14.65 32.55 -7.39
CA THR A 685 15.70 33.45 -6.93
C THR A 685 17.07 32.87 -7.29
N CYS A 686 18.08 33.74 -7.36
CA CYS A 686 19.48 33.33 -7.47
C CYS A 686 20.12 32.99 -6.11
N ASP A 687 19.50 33.38 -4.99
CA ASP A 687 19.95 33.07 -3.62
C ASP A 687 18.76 32.55 -2.82
N THR A 688 18.67 31.23 -2.68
CA THR A 688 17.56 30.57 -1.99
C THR A 688 17.50 30.86 -0.49
N THR A 689 18.57 31.41 0.10
CA THR A 689 18.64 31.69 1.54
C THR A 689 18.35 33.14 1.90
N SER A 690 18.15 34.00 0.91
CA SER A 690 17.94 35.43 1.08
C SER A 690 16.72 35.92 0.31
N TYR A 691 16.00 36.89 0.90
CA TYR A 691 14.89 37.54 0.22
C TYR A 691 15.36 38.57 -0.84
N ALA A 692 16.63 38.99 -0.79
CA ALA A 692 17.13 40.12 -1.56
C ALA A 692 17.17 39.88 -3.08
N ALA A 693 17.31 38.62 -3.49
CA ALA A 693 17.39 38.22 -4.89
C ALA A 693 16.09 37.55 -5.40
N ASN A 694 14.98 37.71 -4.68
CA ASN A 694 13.70 37.15 -5.08
C ASN A 694 13.18 37.82 -6.37
N GLU A 695 12.85 37.03 -7.38
CA GLU A 695 12.41 37.55 -8.68
C GLU A 695 10.90 37.38 -8.93
N VAL A 696 10.18 36.75 -7.99
CA VAL A 696 8.74 36.51 -8.07
C VAL A 696 7.99 37.45 -7.14
N THR A 697 7.13 38.29 -7.70
CA THR A 697 6.32 39.24 -6.94
C THR A 697 4.85 39.03 -7.22
N ILE A 698 4.05 38.74 -6.18
CA ILE A 698 2.59 38.80 -6.23
C ILE A 698 2.19 40.13 -5.63
N THR A 699 1.41 40.93 -6.34
CA THR A 699 1.04 42.28 -5.92
C THR A 699 -0.41 42.59 -6.21
N GLN A 700 -1.01 43.40 -5.34
CA GLN A 700 -2.35 43.94 -5.51
C GLN A 700 -2.45 45.28 -4.79
N ALA A 701 -3.41 46.12 -5.14
CA ALA A 701 -3.76 47.35 -4.40
C ALA A 701 -5.22 47.29 -3.97
N LYS A 702 -5.54 46.43 -2.99
CA LYS A 702 -6.91 46.25 -2.48
C LYS A 702 -6.95 46.43 -0.97
N ALA A 703 -7.86 47.28 -0.50
CA ALA A 703 -8.05 47.60 0.91
C ALA A 703 -9.51 47.43 1.32
N GLN A 704 -9.80 47.53 2.62
CA GLN A 704 -11.16 47.32 3.13
C GLN A 704 -12.19 48.31 2.59
N LYS A 705 -11.79 49.54 2.26
CA LYS A 705 -12.67 50.51 1.56
C LYS A 705 -13.20 49.99 0.22
N ASP A 706 -12.51 49.05 -0.41
CA ASP A 706 -12.88 48.45 -1.70
C ASP A 706 -13.82 47.25 -1.53
N ILE A 707 -14.09 46.82 -0.29
CA ILE A 707 -15.03 45.74 0.03
C ILE A 707 -16.41 46.33 0.32
N PRO A 708 -17.49 45.86 -0.36
CA PRO A 708 -18.84 46.32 -0.11
C PRO A 708 -19.22 46.31 1.38
N PRO A 709 -19.91 47.34 1.89
CA PRO A 709 -20.20 47.49 3.32
C PRO A 709 -21.10 46.38 3.89
N GLU A 710 -21.86 45.70 3.03
CA GLU A 710 -22.71 44.54 3.39
C GLU A 710 -21.89 43.30 3.81
N ILE A 711 -20.61 43.23 3.42
CA ILE A 711 -19.72 42.12 3.73
C ILE A 711 -18.94 42.45 5.00
N GLU A 712 -19.48 42.06 6.14
CA GLU A 712 -18.86 42.28 7.45
C GLU A 712 -17.84 41.17 7.81
N ASN A 713 -18.03 39.96 7.29
CA ASN A 713 -17.19 38.81 7.61
C ASN A 713 -16.06 38.60 6.59
N ASN A 714 -14.92 38.10 7.08
CA ASN A 714 -13.78 37.66 6.25
C ASN A 714 -13.14 38.77 5.39
N ARG A 715 -13.30 40.05 5.77
CA ARG A 715 -12.77 41.20 5.02
C ARG A 715 -11.25 41.12 4.84
N ASN A 716 -10.50 40.74 5.88
CA ASN A 716 -9.03 40.61 5.83
C ASN A 716 -8.55 39.65 4.73
N TYR A 717 -9.23 38.52 4.56
CA TYR A 717 -8.96 37.58 3.47
C TYR A 717 -9.35 38.13 2.10
N LEU A 718 -10.44 38.89 2.01
CA LEU A 718 -10.87 39.49 0.74
C LEU A 718 -9.95 40.61 0.27
N THR A 719 -9.19 41.22 1.19
CA THR A 719 -8.21 42.28 0.93
C THR A 719 -6.77 41.75 0.82
N SER A 720 -6.51 40.47 1.09
CA SER A 720 -5.15 39.92 1.09
C SER A 720 -4.62 39.67 -0.32
N THR A 721 -3.38 40.08 -0.62
CA THR A 721 -2.70 39.72 -1.87
C THR A 721 -2.48 38.21 -1.98
N LEU A 722 -2.00 37.56 -0.91
CA LEU A 722 -1.89 36.11 -0.78
C LEU A 722 -2.71 35.64 0.42
N GLY A 723 -3.80 34.91 0.17
CA GLY A 723 -4.69 34.38 1.20
C GLY A 723 -4.58 32.88 1.36
N LEU A 724 -4.15 32.41 2.54
CA LEU A 724 -3.91 30.99 2.85
C LEU A 724 -4.93 30.47 3.86
N LYS A 725 -5.78 29.51 3.44
CA LYS A 725 -6.72 28.78 4.32
C LYS A 725 -6.32 27.33 4.60
N SER A 726 -5.34 26.80 3.87
CA SER A 726 -4.84 25.42 4.08
C SER A 726 -3.85 25.37 5.22
N SER A 727 -3.81 24.26 5.95
CA SER A 727 -2.75 23.96 6.93
C SER A 727 -1.56 23.28 6.26
N LYS A 728 -0.39 23.28 6.92
CA LYS A 728 0.88 22.69 6.42
C LYS A 728 1.32 23.31 5.10
N VAL A 729 1.66 24.59 5.12
CA VAL A 729 2.11 25.32 3.94
C VAL A 729 3.51 25.89 4.15
N LYS A 730 4.39 25.65 3.18
CA LYS A 730 5.71 26.29 3.08
C LYS A 730 5.72 27.31 1.94
N VAL A 731 6.30 28.47 2.19
CA VAL A 731 6.48 29.51 1.18
C VAL A 731 7.95 29.94 1.19
N TYR A 732 8.60 29.85 0.03
CA TYR A 732 10.01 30.17 -0.15
C TYR A 732 10.18 31.29 -1.18
N ASN A 733 11.00 32.29 -0.86
CA ASN A 733 11.52 33.26 -1.84
C ASN A 733 10.45 34.00 -2.67
N PHE A 734 9.31 34.30 -2.05
CA PHE A 734 8.25 35.12 -2.66
C PHE A 734 8.33 36.56 -2.18
N ASN A 735 8.12 37.49 -3.11
CA ASN A 735 7.71 38.84 -2.77
C ASN A 735 6.19 38.91 -2.82
N VAL A 736 5.56 39.36 -1.74
CA VAL A 736 4.11 39.55 -1.66
C VAL A 736 3.85 40.98 -1.21
N ALA A 737 3.21 41.76 -2.07
CA ALA A 737 3.03 43.19 -1.89
C ALA A 737 1.55 43.58 -1.89
N ASN A 738 1.16 44.44 -0.95
CA ASN A 738 -0.07 45.21 -1.08
C ASN A 738 0.28 46.69 -1.26
N THR A 739 0.00 47.23 -2.44
CA THR A 739 0.44 48.56 -2.89
C THR A 739 -0.59 49.66 -2.65
N ALA A 740 -1.62 49.40 -1.84
CA ALA A 740 -2.70 50.36 -1.56
C ALA A 740 -2.25 51.63 -0.82
N GLY A 741 -1.09 51.59 -0.13
CA GLY A 741 -0.48 52.74 0.54
C GLY A 741 -1.24 53.24 1.77
N LYS A 742 -0.97 54.49 2.18
CA LYS A 742 -1.66 55.14 3.31
C LYS A 742 -3.10 55.46 2.94
N ILE A 743 -4.05 55.00 3.77
CA ILE A 743 -5.49 55.24 3.58
C ILE A 743 -6.06 55.79 4.89
N GLU A 744 -6.83 56.89 4.82
CA GLU A 744 -7.34 57.60 6.00
C GLU A 744 -8.53 56.91 6.67
N GLU A 745 -9.43 56.26 5.91
CA GLU A 745 -10.59 55.53 6.43
C GLU A 745 -10.59 54.07 5.94
N ASN A 746 -10.83 53.11 6.84
CA ASN A 746 -10.81 51.66 6.54
C ASN A 746 -9.54 51.22 5.79
N GLY A 747 -8.37 51.64 6.30
CA GLY A 747 -7.08 51.52 5.61
C GLY A 747 -6.42 50.14 5.61
N GLN A 748 -7.09 49.11 6.14
CA GLN A 748 -6.53 47.76 6.23
C GLN A 748 -6.27 47.17 4.83
N ALA A 749 -5.01 46.83 4.53
CA ALA A 749 -4.56 46.36 3.23
C ALA A 749 -3.53 45.23 3.38
N VAL A 750 -4.02 44.00 3.36
CA VAL A 750 -3.24 42.82 3.75
C VAL A 750 -2.38 42.31 2.59
N ALA A 751 -1.09 42.04 2.83
CA ALA A 751 -0.23 41.35 1.86
C ALA A 751 -0.38 39.83 2.00
N ILE A 752 -0.26 39.31 3.22
CA ILE A 752 -0.38 37.88 3.52
C ILE A 752 -1.40 37.64 4.63
N TYR A 753 -2.33 36.70 4.41
CA TYR A 753 -3.31 36.26 5.39
C TYR A 753 -3.17 34.76 5.66
N ALA A 754 -2.68 34.40 6.84
CA ALA A 754 -2.46 33.02 7.28
C ALA A 754 -3.55 32.58 8.29
N ASP A 755 -4.44 31.67 7.88
CA ASP A 755 -5.66 31.33 8.64
C ASP A 755 -5.91 29.82 8.73
N GLY A 756 -4.88 29.11 9.14
CA GLY A 756 -4.81 27.66 9.18
C GLY A 756 -4.03 27.18 10.39
N ALA A 757 -3.06 26.31 10.15
CA ALA A 757 -2.09 25.87 11.15
C ALA A 757 -0.83 25.41 10.42
N ASP A 758 0.34 25.62 11.03
CA ASP A 758 1.61 25.10 10.57
C ASP A 758 2.07 25.75 9.25
N TYR A 759 2.45 27.03 9.34
CA TYR A 759 2.95 27.84 8.23
C TYR A 759 4.44 28.14 8.35
N GLY A 760 5.21 27.86 7.31
CA GLY A 760 6.62 28.24 7.21
C GLY A 760 6.86 29.23 6.07
N PHE A 761 7.35 30.42 6.38
CA PHE A 761 7.72 31.46 5.42
C PHE A 761 9.23 31.71 5.49
N TYR A 762 9.93 31.42 4.39
CA TYR A 762 11.39 31.38 4.35
C TYR A 762 11.92 32.31 3.27
N ALA A 763 12.80 33.25 3.65
CA ALA A 763 13.37 34.23 2.72
C ALA A 763 12.30 34.96 1.88
N CYS A 764 11.15 35.26 2.47
CA CYS A 764 10.06 35.97 1.81
C CYS A 764 10.18 37.49 2.02
N ASN A 765 9.57 38.27 1.15
CA ASN A 765 9.53 39.72 1.21
C ASN A 765 8.06 40.17 1.24
N PHE A 766 7.59 40.64 2.40
CA PHE A 766 6.23 41.11 2.60
C PHE A 766 6.21 42.63 2.66
N THR A 767 5.50 43.29 1.75
CA THR A 767 5.41 44.76 1.70
C THR A 767 3.97 45.24 1.76
N GLY A 768 3.74 46.30 2.53
CA GLY A 768 2.43 46.92 2.71
C GLY A 768 2.55 48.27 3.40
N TYR A 769 1.43 48.79 3.90
CA TYR A 769 1.41 50.04 4.68
C TYR A 769 0.72 49.85 6.03
N GLN A 770 -0.56 49.50 6.01
CA GLN A 770 -1.32 49.14 7.19
C GLN A 770 -1.74 47.67 7.11
N ASP A 771 -1.48 46.89 8.16
CA ASP A 771 -1.89 45.48 8.29
C ASP A 771 -1.23 44.51 7.26
N THR A 772 0.08 44.65 7.00
CA THR A 772 0.81 43.88 5.97
C THR A 772 0.71 42.36 6.15
N VAL A 773 1.02 41.84 7.33
CA VAL A 773 1.08 40.42 7.68
C VAL A 773 0.01 40.10 8.70
N CYS A 774 -1.00 39.33 8.28
CA CYS A 774 -2.03 38.82 9.18
C CYS A 774 -1.70 37.40 9.63
N ALA A 775 -1.01 37.29 10.76
CA ALA A 775 -0.75 36.05 11.49
C ALA A 775 -1.99 35.69 12.32
N ASN A 776 -3.00 35.12 11.66
CA ASN A 776 -4.34 35.04 12.24
C ASN A 776 -4.53 33.82 13.15
N LYS A 777 -4.03 32.65 12.74
CA LYS A 777 -4.35 31.38 13.41
C LYS A 777 -3.28 30.30 13.22
N GLY A 778 -2.94 29.65 14.33
CA GLY A 778 -2.10 28.45 14.37
C GLY A 778 -0.62 28.77 14.60
N ARG A 779 0.25 27.78 14.42
CA ARG A 779 1.71 27.95 14.53
C ARG A 779 2.27 28.48 13.22
N GLU A 780 3.11 29.51 13.31
CA GLU A 780 3.67 30.21 12.17
C GLU A 780 5.16 30.49 12.42
N LEU A 781 5.99 30.25 11.40
CA LEU A 781 7.43 30.52 11.41
C LEU A 781 7.75 31.42 10.22
N TYR A 782 8.28 32.60 10.49
CA TYR A 782 8.83 33.53 9.52
C TYR A 782 10.33 33.59 9.73
N ALA A 783 11.13 33.14 8.77
CA ALA A 783 12.58 33.06 8.95
C ALA A 783 13.32 33.74 7.80
N LYS A 784 14.33 34.54 8.16
CA LYS A 784 15.16 35.34 7.23
C LYS A 784 14.32 36.11 6.22
N SER A 785 13.15 36.60 6.65
CA SER A 785 12.19 37.26 5.78
C SER A 785 12.19 38.76 6.04
N TYR A 786 11.92 39.53 5.01
CA TYR A 786 11.78 40.98 5.09
C TYR A 786 10.31 41.36 5.20
N ILE A 787 9.98 42.23 6.15
CA ILE A 787 8.61 42.69 6.40
C ILE A 787 8.62 44.22 6.49
N ASN A 788 7.74 44.86 5.73
CA ASN A 788 7.66 46.31 5.65
C ASN A 788 6.22 46.84 5.89
N GLY A 789 6.12 47.94 6.63
CA GLY A 789 4.87 48.67 6.83
C GLY A 789 5.02 49.89 7.73
N ALA A 790 3.90 50.53 8.10
CA ALA A 790 3.87 51.70 8.98
C ALA A 790 2.94 51.49 10.19
N VAL A 791 1.74 50.94 9.98
CA VAL A 791 0.70 50.83 11.01
C VAL A 791 0.30 49.37 11.18
N ASP A 792 0.47 48.83 12.39
CA ASP A 792 0.01 47.50 12.80
C ASP A 792 0.41 46.38 11.82
N PHE A 793 1.60 46.48 11.20
CA PHE A 793 1.87 45.67 10.01
C PHE A 793 2.07 44.18 10.30
N VAL A 794 2.31 43.76 11.55
CA VAL A 794 2.10 42.37 11.98
C VAL A 794 0.93 42.32 12.96
N PHE A 795 -0.17 41.67 12.57
CA PHE A 795 -1.39 41.62 13.37
C PHE A 795 -2.13 40.29 13.24
N GLY A 796 -3.10 40.06 14.12
CA GLY A 796 -3.93 38.85 14.11
C GLY A 796 -4.42 38.48 15.50
N GLN A 797 -5.21 37.42 15.63
CA GLN A 797 -5.93 37.13 16.87
C GLN A 797 -5.47 35.88 17.63
N ARG A 798 -5.00 34.85 16.92
CA ARG A 798 -4.87 33.48 17.47
C ARG A 798 -3.63 32.73 16.98
N ALA A 799 -2.65 33.42 16.41
CA ALA A 799 -1.42 32.77 15.96
C ALA A 799 -0.35 32.74 17.06
N MET A 800 0.41 31.65 17.09
CA MET A 800 1.70 31.52 17.76
C MET A 800 2.76 31.69 16.68
N ALA A 801 3.32 32.89 16.56
CA ALA A 801 4.21 33.25 15.45
C ALA A 801 5.63 33.50 15.95
N TRP A 802 6.59 32.80 15.35
CA TRP A 802 8.02 32.99 15.58
C TRP A 802 8.65 33.70 14.38
N PHE A 803 9.32 34.81 14.60
CA PHE A 803 10.04 35.58 13.60
C PHE A 803 11.54 35.45 13.88
N GLU A 804 12.25 34.70 13.04
CA GLU A 804 13.69 34.40 13.20
C GLU A 804 14.53 35.17 12.18
N SER A 805 15.46 35.97 12.66
CA SER A 805 16.40 36.70 11.79
C SER A 805 15.71 37.53 10.70
N CYS A 806 14.55 38.13 11.03
CA CYS A 806 13.76 38.93 10.10
C CYS A 806 14.22 40.39 10.05
N ASP A 807 14.22 40.97 8.85
CA ASP A 807 14.42 42.41 8.65
C ASP A 807 13.05 43.11 8.67
N ILE A 808 12.89 44.05 9.58
CA ILE A 808 11.63 44.72 9.88
C ILE A 808 11.79 46.21 9.56
N GLU A 809 11.25 46.65 8.42
CA GLU A 809 11.36 48.05 7.97
C GLU A 809 10.09 48.87 8.24
N SER A 810 10.25 49.95 9.01
CA SER A 810 9.20 50.94 9.22
C SER A 810 9.28 52.09 8.19
N ILE A 811 8.26 52.22 7.35
CA ILE A 811 8.21 53.24 6.27
C ILE A 811 7.44 54.50 6.64
N GLY A 812 6.93 54.61 7.86
CA GLY A 812 6.13 55.74 8.30
C GLY A 812 5.85 55.70 9.80
N GLU A 813 5.11 56.69 10.30
CA GLU A 813 4.74 56.74 11.70
C GLU A 813 3.69 55.68 12.06
N GLY A 814 3.92 54.92 13.13
CA GLY A 814 2.95 53.96 13.65
C GLY A 814 3.51 52.88 14.57
N TRP A 815 3.07 51.64 14.41
CA TRP A 815 3.32 50.52 15.33
C TRP A 815 3.69 49.26 14.57
N LEU A 816 4.71 48.53 15.04
CA LEU A 816 5.15 47.32 14.36
C LEU A 816 4.13 46.18 14.49
N THR A 817 3.63 45.97 15.71
CA THR A 817 2.78 44.82 16.04
C THR A 817 1.45 45.22 16.69
N ALA A 818 0.40 44.49 16.36
CA ALA A 818 -0.93 44.60 16.94
C ALA A 818 -1.52 43.22 17.24
N ASN A 819 -1.12 42.65 18.38
CA ASN A 819 -1.63 41.34 18.79
C ASN A 819 -3.06 41.45 19.35
N GLY A 820 -3.97 40.64 18.81
CA GLY A 820 -5.41 40.66 19.05
C GLY A 820 -5.90 39.60 20.02
N ASN A 821 -5.08 39.17 20.97
CA ASN A 821 -5.49 38.15 21.93
C ASN A 821 -6.60 38.65 22.88
N ALA A 822 -7.79 38.06 22.75
CA ALA A 822 -9.00 38.52 23.43
C ALA A 822 -9.19 37.96 24.85
N ASN A 823 -8.54 36.86 25.21
CA ASN A 823 -8.65 36.27 26.55
C ASN A 823 -7.41 35.42 26.91
N ALA A 824 -7.16 35.23 28.20
CA ALA A 824 -6.00 34.47 28.69
C ALA A 824 -5.93 33.00 28.25
N THR A 825 -7.02 32.40 27.73
CA THR A 825 -7.05 30.99 27.30
C THR A 825 -6.66 30.77 25.84
N LEU A 826 -6.60 31.83 25.02
CA LEU A 826 -6.20 31.73 23.63
C LEU A 826 -4.67 31.71 23.50
N THR A 827 -4.17 30.81 22.66
CA THR A 827 -2.75 30.58 22.40
C THR A 827 -2.19 31.57 21.36
N SER A 828 -2.26 32.88 21.61
CA SER A 828 -1.66 33.86 20.71
C SER A 828 -0.46 34.56 21.33
N GLU A 829 0.68 34.48 20.65
CA GLU A 829 1.93 35.11 21.07
C GLU A 829 2.84 35.31 19.86
N TYR A 830 3.44 36.49 19.76
CA TYR A 830 4.43 36.83 18.72
C TYR A 830 5.79 36.97 19.35
N VAL A 831 6.78 36.22 18.85
CA VAL A 831 8.16 36.30 19.33
C VAL A 831 9.07 36.68 18.17
N PHE A 832 9.74 37.82 18.30
CA PHE A 832 10.76 38.29 17.37
C PHE A 832 12.13 37.98 17.96
N ASN A 833 12.88 37.11 17.30
CA ASN A 833 14.19 36.66 17.71
C ASN A 833 15.23 36.98 16.65
N ASN A 834 16.36 37.56 17.06
CA ASN A 834 17.44 37.99 16.15
C ASN A 834 16.96 38.92 15.02
N ALA A 835 15.85 39.64 15.22
CA ALA A 835 15.30 40.53 14.22
C ALA A 835 16.08 41.85 14.15
N HIS A 836 16.05 42.51 13.00
CA HIS A 836 16.70 43.81 12.78
C HIS A 836 15.65 44.83 12.37
N VAL A 837 15.42 45.83 13.21
CA VAL A 837 14.38 46.87 13.05
C VAL A 837 15.03 48.17 12.59
N PHE A 838 14.62 48.69 11.44
CA PHE A 838 15.15 49.92 10.86
C PHE A 838 14.08 50.64 10.01
N GLY A 839 14.40 51.81 9.47
CA GLY A 839 13.47 52.54 8.60
C GLY A 839 13.69 54.05 8.60
N ASN A 840 12.71 54.77 8.05
CA ASN A 840 12.74 56.24 7.92
C ASN A 840 11.63 56.95 8.72
N GLY A 841 10.86 56.22 9.52
CA GLY A 841 9.74 56.73 10.34
C GLY A 841 10.02 56.74 11.84
N SER A 842 9.02 57.11 12.65
CA SER A 842 9.00 56.91 14.11
C SER A 842 8.01 55.79 14.45
N THR A 843 8.41 54.82 15.26
CA THR A 843 7.58 53.63 15.52
C THR A 843 7.64 53.15 16.96
N TYR A 844 6.69 52.31 17.33
CA TYR A 844 6.67 51.56 18.58
C TYR A 844 6.70 50.06 18.27
N LEU A 845 7.36 49.27 19.12
CA LEU A 845 7.44 47.81 19.06
C LEU A 845 6.07 47.13 18.95
N GLY A 846 5.02 47.78 19.49
CA GLY A 846 3.64 47.37 19.29
C GLY A 846 2.64 48.12 20.14
N ARG A 847 1.38 47.72 19.98
CA ARG A 847 0.24 48.14 20.80
C ARG A 847 -0.79 47.03 20.95
N PRO A 848 -1.57 46.98 22.05
CA PRO A 848 -2.48 45.87 22.31
C PRO A 848 -3.81 46.06 21.56
N TRP A 849 -4.06 45.31 20.48
CA TRP A 849 -5.38 45.36 19.83
C TRP A 849 -6.49 44.79 20.73
N ARG A 850 -6.12 43.91 21.67
CA ARG A 850 -7.02 43.35 22.69
C ARG A 850 -6.33 43.24 24.06
N PRO A 851 -7.08 43.11 25.17
CA PRO A 851 -6.55 43.24 26.53
C PRO A 851 -5.47 42.21 26.95
N PHE A 852 -5.39 41.06 26.29
CA PHE A 852 -4.45 39.99 26.62
C PHE A 852 -3.33 39.87 25.57
N ALA A 853 -3.04 40.94 24.83
CA ALA A 853 -2.05 40.96 23.76
C ALA A 853 -0.68 40.46 24.25
N ARG A 854 -0.03 39.58 23.48
CA ARG A 854 1.28 38.99 23.84
C ARG A 854 2.30 39.17 22.72
N VAL A 855 3.38 39.89 23.00
CA VAL A 855 4.46 40.16 22.05
C VAL A 855 5.79 40.21 22.81
N VAL A 856 6.80 39.54 22.26
CA VAL A 856 8.15 39.48 22.81
C VAL A 856 9.16 39.89 21.74
N TRP A 857 10.06 40.81 22.08
CA TRP A 857 11.25 41.14 21.28
C TRP A 857 12.49 40.68 22.00
N GLN A 858 13.26 39.78 21.40
CA GLN A 858 14.44 39.22 22.03
C GLN A 858 15.63 39.10 21.07
N ASN A 859 16.84 39.24 21.61
CA ASN A 859 18.11 39.14 20.88
C ASN A 859 18.14 40.00 19.60
N SER A 860 17.33 41.05 19.52
CA SER A 860 17.05 41.79 18.30
C SER A 860 17.76 43.15 18.30
N GLU A 861 18.16 43.62 17.13
CA GLU A 861 18.73 44.94 16.94
C GLU A 861 17.62 45.95 16.63
N LEU A 862 17.41 46.89 17.55
CA LEU A 862 16.38 47.93 17.48
C LEU A 862 17.02 49.27 17.07
N GLY A 863 16.68 49.75 15.87
CA GLY A 863 17.13 51.03 15.33
C GLY A 863 16.58 52.25 16.08
N ASP A 864 17.11 53.43 15.75
CA ASP A 864 16.81 54.72 16.41
C ASP A 864 15.41 55.25 16.11
N ILE A 865 14.72 54.60 15.16
CA ILE A 865 13.33 54.83 14.82
C ILE A 865 12.35 54.35 15.90
N VAL A 866 12.78 53.46 16.82
CA VAL A 866 11.93 52.97 17.91
C VAL A 866 11.89 54.02 19.01
N ASN A 867 10.68 54.49 19.34
CA ASN A 867 10.48 55.51 20.37
C ASN A 867 10.96 55.02 21.76
N PRO A 868 11.49 55.90 22.62
CA PRO A 868 11.98 55.53 23.95
C PRO A 868 10.95 54.81 24.82
N GLU A 869 9.66 55.16 24.67
CA GLU A 869 8.54 54.48 25.36
C GLU A 869 8.40 53.00 24.95
N GLY A 870 8.93 52.62 23.80
CA GLY A 870 8.97 51.27 23.24
C GLY A 870 7.61 50.78 22.75
N TRP A 871 6.56 50.95 23.55
CA TRP A 871 5.21 50.43 23.31
C TRP A 871 4.18 51.55 23.47
N ALA A 872 3.00 51.37 22.88
CA ALA A 872 1.90 52.32 23.01
C ALA A 872 0.60 51.64 23.45
N ALA A 873 -0.27 52.42 24.10
CA ALA A 873 -1.66 52.01 24.31
C ALA A 873 -2.44 52.06 22.99
N TRP A 874 -3.49 51.24 22.86
CA TRP A 874 -4.35 51.21 21.67
C TRP A 874 -5.32 52.41 21.64
N ASP A 875 -6.05 52.58 22.73
CA ASP A 875 -6.94 53.71 23.04
C ASP A 875 -7.20 53.76 24.56
N ASP A 876 -7.95 54.75 25.02
CA ASP A 876 -8.33 54.91 26.44
C ASP A 876 -9.26 53.79 26.98
N SER A 877 -9.78 52.92 26.09
CA SER A 877 -10.77 51.89 26.42
C SER A 877 -10.18 50.49 26.55
N THR A 878 -9.02 50.26 25.95
CA THR A 878 -8.36 48.95 25.91
C THR A 878 -7.47 48.79 27.14
N SER A 879 -7.85 47.88 28.04
CA SER A 879 -7.08 47.59 29.26
C SER A 879 -5.67 47.10 28.90
N THR A 880 -4.67 47.68 29.56
CA THR A 880 -3.25 47.26 29.48
C THR A 880 -2.84 46.37 30.66
N ALA A 881 -3.76 46.03 31.57
CA ALA A 881 -3.45 45.33 32.81
C ALA A 881 -2.94 43.88 32.62
N ASP A 882 -3.42 43.20 31.57
CA ASP A 882 -3.12 41.78 31.29
C ASP A 882 -2.25 41.59 30.04
N VAL A 883 -1.64 42.68 29.55
CA VAL A 883 -0.78 42.66 28.37
C VAL A 883 0.57 42.02 28.70
N TYR A 884 1.04 41.13 27.83
CA TYR A 884 2.34 40.46 27.94
C TYR A 884 3.31 41.02 26.90
N PHE A 885 3.81 42.24 27.14
CA PHE A 885 4.82 42.89 26.31
C PHE A 885 6.19 42.82 26.97
N LYS A 886 7.11 42.13 26.29
CA LYS A 886 8.37 41.73 26.88
C LYS A 886 9.56 41.98 25.97
N GLU A 887 10.68 42.33 26.58
CA GLU A 887 11.96 42.52 25.88
C GLU A 887 13.07 41.69 26.56
N PHE A 888 14.03 41.18 25.77
CA PHE A 888 15.18 40.44 26.28
C PHE A 888 16.43 40.63 25.42
N ASN A 889 17.54 41.06 26.00
CA ASN A 889 18.85 41.09 25.33
C ASN A 889 18.85 41.79 23.95
N ASN A 890 18.06 42.85 23.79
CA ASN A 890 18.02 43.64 22.56
C ASN A 890 19.20 44.64 22.53
N SER A 891 19.68 44.97 21.33
CA SER A 891 20.78 45.91 21.10
C SER A 891 20.36 47.05 20.18
N GLY A 892 21.20 48.08 20.06
CA GLY A 892 20.93 49.24 19.18
C GLY A 892 20.31 50.44 19.91
N PRO A 893 20.22 51.60 19.24
CA PRO A 893 19.76 52.85 19.85
C PRO A 893 18.29 52.83 20.30
N GLY A 894 17.43 52.01 19.68
CA GLY A 894 16.03 51.82 20.07
C GLY A 894 15.81 50.87 21.25
N ALA A 895 16.86 50.19 21.72
CA ALA A 895 16.78 49.22 22.82
C ALA A 895 16.93 49.84 24.22
N ALA A 896 16.98 51.17 24.33
CA ALA A 896 17.05 51.85 25.61
C ALA A 896 15.79 51.62 26.45
N ILE A 897 15.95 51.17 27.69
CA ILE A 897 14.84 50.73 28.55
C ILE A 897 14.39 51.76 29.60
N ASP A 898 15.06 52.90 29.69
CA ASP A 898 14.87 53.90 30.75
C ASP A 898 13.51 54.61 30.71
N GLN A 899 12.86 54.63 29.54
CA GLN A 899 11.60 55.33 29.30
C GLN A 899 10.45 54.39 28.92
N ARG A 900 10.64 53.08 29.01
CA ARG A 900 9.61 52.10 28.65
C ARG A 900 8.32 52.30 29.45
N VAL A 901 7.19 52.09 28.80
CA VAL A 901 5.88 52.18 29.44
C VAL A 901 5.74 51.21 30.62
N ALA A 902 4.92 51.59 31.61
CA ALA A 902 4.78 50.84 32.85
C ALA A 902 4.18 49.43 32.69
N PHE A 903 3.53 49.14 31.56
CA PHE A 903 2.90 47.84 31.28
C PHE A 903 3.76 46.93 30.38
N SER A 904 5.01 47.32 30.10
CA SER A 904 6.01 46.44 29.46
C SER A 904 7.07 46.02 30.47
N GLU A 905 7.63 44.82 30.33
CA GLU A 905 8.59 44.27 31.29
C GLU A 905 9.81 43.64 30.58
N GLN A 906 10.92 43.47 31.30
CA GLN A 906 12.07 42.72 30.81
C GLN A 906 11.98 41.25 31.22
N LEU A 907 12.47 40.33 30.39
CA LEU A 907 12.58 38.91 30.75
C LEU A 907 13.93 38.61 31.41
N ASP A 908 13.94 37.58 32.25
CA ASP A 908 15.17 37.02 32.83
C ASP A 908 15.87 36.02 31.89
N ALA A 909 15.12 35.41 30.98
CA ALA A 909 15.58 34.42 30.00
C ALA A 909 14.78 34.56 28.69
N PRO A 910 15.34 34.20 27.52
CA PRO A 910 14.62 34.27 26.26
C PRO A 910 13.47 33.25 26.25
N VAL A 911 12.38 33.58 25.55
CA VAL A 911 11.33 32.62 25.23
C VAL A 911 11.91 31.55 24.31
N ALA A 912 11.66 30.28 24.62
CA ALA A 912 12.15 29.18 23.83
C ALA A 912 11.28 29.02 22.57
N ILE A 913 11.92 28.76 21.43
CA ILE A 913 11.21 28.48 20.17
C ILE A 913 10.23 27.30 20.31
N THR A 914 10.51 26.35 21.20
CA THR A 914 9.63 25.23 21.54
C THR A 914 8.31 25.64 22.17
N ASP A 915 8.26 26.80 22.85
CA ASP A 915 7.03 27.31 23.45
C ASP A 915 6.06 27.81 22.38
N ILE A 916 6.57 28.20 21.20
CA ILE A 916 5.80 28.73 20.08
C ILE A 916 5.53 27.66 19.02
N LEU A 917 6.55 26.90 18.62
CA LEU A 917 6.46 25.92 17.54
C LEU A 917 6.19 24.49 18.05
N GLY A 918 6.32 24.23 19.35
CA GLY A 918 6.19 22.91 19.98
C GLY A 918 7.54 22.20 20.16
N GLU A 919 7.62 21.25 21.09
CA GLU A 919 8.89 20.58 21.46
C GLU A 919 9.59 19.83 20.31
N ASN A 920 8.83 19.36 19.32
CA ASN A 920 9.34 18.55 18.21
C ASN A 920 9.46 19.32 16.89
N TYR A 921 9.44 20.66 16.93
CA TYR A 921 9.34 21.50 15.73
C TYR A 921 10.42 21.20 14.67
N GLU A 922 11.64 20.83 15.07
CA GLU A 922 12.73 20.48 14.13
C GLU A 922 12.42 19.26 13.23
N SER A 923 11.54 18.37 13.69
CA SER A 923 11.11 17.18 12.94
C SER A 923 9.83 17.41 12.12
N GLU A 924 9.18 18.56 12.30
CA GLU A 924 7.91 18.84 11.64
C GLU A 924 8.12 19.31 10.20
N TRP A 925 7.40 18.68 9.25
CA TRP A 925 7.57 18.90 7.81
C TRP A 925 7.50 20.37 7.37
N TRP A 926 6.72 21.21 8.05
CA TRP A 926 6.49 22.61 7.70
C TRP A 926 7.58 23.56 8.23
N VAL A 927 8.45 23.09 9.12
CA VAL A 927 9.63 23.80 9.61
C VAL A 927 10.82 23.52 8.68
N ASP A 928 11.64 24.53 8.42
CA ASP A 928 12.91 24.40 7.71
C ASP A 928 14.03 24.96 8.57
N THR A 929 14.73 24.06 9.26
CA THR A 929 15.77 24.42 10.23
C THR A 929 17.00 25.06 9.58
N ASN A 930 17.14 25.05 8.25
CA ASN A 930 18.23 25.75 7.56
C ASN A 930 18.09 27.28 7.61
N PHE A 931 16.88 27.77 7.90
CA PHE A 931 16.58 29.20 8.00
C PHE A 931 16.60 29.71 9.44
N LEU A 932 16.73 28.83 10.43
CA LEU A 932 16.87 29.19 11.84
C LEU A 932 18.29 29.63 12.21
#